data_AF-A0AAE3RPP1-F1
#
_entry.id   AF-A0AAE3RPP1-F1
#
_cell.length_a   1.000
_cell.length_b   1.000
_cell.length_c   1.000
_cell.angle_alpha   90.00
_cell.angle_beta   90.00
_cell.angle_gamma   90.00
#
_symmetry.space_group_name_H-M   'P 1'
#
loop_
_entity.id
_entity.type
_entity.pdbx_description
1 polymer ?
#
loop_
_entity_poly.entity_id
_entity_poly.type
_entity_poly.pdbx_seq_one_letter_code
_entity_poly.pdbx_strand_id
1 'polypeptide(L)'
;MSVTESKAKTSGKTSKKNVKPAEAAALKEALEAAQIELVPLSALIKSPLNVRTIPYPVESVRELAESIETIGLIQNLVVHTLPEGMSGVAAGGRRLAALQLLLSENRIDAGYQVIVKRVSDELAVVASMVENNQRVAMHPAEQIAGFRKLSEQGKSPAQIGDQLGYGSRHVQRMLKLAHLAPEILELLANNTLDVEQCQALSLESDQARQVQVYEQVKAAYSTVSAHLIKRVITETEISVTHPRFVFIGRETYEAAGGVVREDLFSQEENDGTADRVLIDRLVMEKLETAALAIELNEGWSWSIGRENPLQNYGEDRENYLLLPVPEPQYTPDEQQRLDELYATQAATETYEDEAAIQVLIDEIESQAAHRQWTDEQKASCGVVACLHNGELCIVRGIQKKVKTTGEADAAAQATSRDLHVIDRKEPDAAEGISLPLLTKMSSERTLAVQAALVQQPQKAVALMVWRLCSCVFEYCLTTRHPFVMRMDVHHSGLVSEAPTGKDGLAWQTLMQEKNRLEGLLPQGWKKDFSTFFTLDGQTLMALMAFCTACSVDGVQTREHGHTSRSNLDEVETAIGFNLRDWWQPTAENFLGLLSKNQIVEALQEAGLDSVAVEAAKLKKGDAAILAERSLSDTRWVPGWMQPRDTEKSGSTTTPEPDADNEDNTACAA
;
A
#
# COMPACT_ATOMS: atom_id res chain seq x y z
N MET A 1 9.69 -21.26 -32.67
CA MET A 1 10.82 -20.33 -32.89
C MET A 1 10.40 -19.02 -32.22
N SER A 2 10.84 -18.57 -31.07
CA SER A 2 11.91 -18.94 -30.14
C SER A 2 11.40 -18.58 -28.73
N VAL A 3 11.70 -19.42 -27.74
CA VAL A 3 11.36 -19.23 -26.32
C VAL A 3 12.40 -18.28 -25.73
N THR A 4 11.99 -17.12 -25.23
CA THR A 4 12.88 -16.18 -24.53
C THR A 4 12.71 -16.29 -23.03
N GLU A 5 13.65 -17.04 -22.43
CA GLU A 5 14.33 -16.81 -21.16
C GLU A 5 13.61 -15.95 -20.09
N SER A 6 12.94 -16.63 -19.15
CA SER A 6 12.60 -16.06 -17.85
C SER A 6 13.84 -16.06 -16.94
N LYS A 7 14.43 -14.87 -16.74
CA LYS A 7 15.48 -14.64 -15.74
C LYS A 7 14.97 -14.97 -14.33
N ALA A 8 15.58 -15.94 -13.69
CA ALA A 8 15.40 -16.21 -12.26
C ALA A 8 15.93 -15.04 -11.42
N LYS A 9 15.08 -14.47 -10.57
CA LYS A 9 15.44 -13.49 -9.54
C LYS A 9 16.45 -14.12 -8.58
N THR A 10 17.56 -13.42 -8.33
CA THR A 10 18.60 -13.78 -7.37
C THR A 10 18.07 -13.77 -5.93
N SER A 11 18.09 -14.93 -5.27
CA SER A 11 17.82 -15.08 -3.84
C SER A 11 18.93 -14.42 -3.00
N GLY A 12 18.55 -13.72 -1.92
CA GLY A 12 19.45 -13.01 -1.01
C GLY A 12 20.58 -13.88 -0.43
N LYS A 13 21.74 -13.27 -0.26
CA LYS A 13 22.97 -13.90 0.25
C LYS A 13 22.76 -14.46 1.67
N THR A 14 22.65 -15.78 1.80
CA THR A 14 22.83 -16.47 3.07
C THR A 14 24.30 -16.40 3.47
N SER A 15 24.60 -15.76 4.60
CA SER A 15 25.96 -15.65 5.14
C SER A 15 26.41 -17.02 5.64
N LYS A 16 27.09 -17.80 4.80
CA LYS A 16 27.69 -19.08 5.16
C LYS A 16 28.87 -18.83 6.12
N LYS A 17 28.84 -19.44 7.31
CA LYS A 17 30.02 -19.51 8.17
C LYS A 17 30.92 -20.61 7.59
N ASN A 18 32.13 -20.25 7.20
CA ASN A 18 33.09 -21.22 6.67
C ASN A 18 33.34 -22.32 7.72
N VAL A 19 33.38 -23.58 7.25
CA VAL A 19 33.86 -24.73 8.02
C VAL A 19 35.21 -24.36 8.64
N LYS A 20 35.44 -24.75 9.91
CA LYS A 20 36.70 -24.45 10.61
C LYS A 20 37.89 -24.90 9.74
N PRO A 21 38.83 -24.00 9.40
CA PRO A 21 39.92 -24.30 8.46
C PRO A 21 40.77 -25.53 8.82
N ALA A 22 40.91 -25.79 10.13
CA ALA A 22 41.69 -26.91 10.65
C ALA A 22 41.07 -28.29 10.32
N GLU A 23 39.74 -28.43 10.40
CA GLU A 23 39.05 -29.68 10.10
C GLU A 23 39.04 -29.97 8.59
N ALA A 24 38.88 -28.92 7.76
CA ALA A 24 38.97 -29.05 6.31
C ALA A 24 40.39 -29.41 5.83
N ALA A 25 41.43 -28.89 6.50
CA ALA A 25 42.82 -29.20 6.20
C ALA A 25 43.17 -30.65 6.58
N ALA A 26 42.79 -31.11 7.78
CA ALA A 26 43.01 -32.49 8.22
C ALA A 26 42.26 -33.50 7.34
N LEU A 27 41.03 -33.16 6.91
CA LEU A 27 40.27 -34.00 5.97
C LEU A 27 40.95 -34.10 4.61
N LYS A 28 41.46 -32.98 4.08
CA LYS A 28 42.16 -32.96 2.80
C LYS A 28 43.39 -33.87 2.84
N GLU A 29 44.17 -33.79 3.91
CA GLU A 29 45.35 -34.63 4.13
C GLU A 29 44.97 -36.12 4.25
N ALA A 30 43.90 -36.44 4.98
CA ALA A 30 43.38 -37.80 5.09
C ALA A 30 42.85 -38.36 3.74
N LEU A 31 42.20 -37.53 2.92
CA LEU A 31 41.72 -37.90 1.58
C LEU A 31 42.84 -38.01 0.54
N GLU A 32 43.95 -37.29 0.72
CA GLU A 32 45.17 -37.43 -0.09
C GLU A 32 45.95 -38.69 0.28
N ALA A 33 45.99 -39.05 1.57
CA ALA A 33 46.60 -40.29 2.06
C ALA A 33 45.76 -41.56 1.83
N ALA A 34 44.48 -41.41 1.47
CA ALA A 34 43.57 -42.53 1.24
C ALA A 34 44.03 -43.45 0.10
N GLN A 35 43.90 -44.76 0.29
CA GLN A 35 44.33 -45.77 -0.67
C GLN A 35 43.54 -45.65 -1.98
N ILE A 36 44.27 -45.54 -3.10
CA ILE A 36 43.70 -45.58 -4.45
C ILE A 36 43.74 -47.02 -4.94
N GLU A 37 42.62 -47.51 -5.46
CA GLU A 37 42.48 -48.87 -5.98
C GLU A 37 41.55 -48.91 -7.19
N LEU A 38 41.63 -49.99 -7.97
CA LEU A 38 40.74 -50.28 -9.08
C LEU A 38 39.69 -51.28 -8.60
N VAL A 39 38.42 -50.91 -8.73
CA VAL A 39 37.27 -51.75 -8.34
C VAL A 39 36.39 -51.96 -9.56
N PRO A 40 35.96 -53.20 -9.87
CA PRO A 40 35.03 -53.44 -10.97
C PRO A 40 33.70 -52.72 -10.72
N LEU A 41 33.10 -52.15 -11.77
CA LEU A 41 31.84 -51.40 -11.67
C LEU A 41 30.71 -52.23 -11.04
N SER A 42 30.68 -53.54 -11.28
CA SER A 42 29.72 -54.47 -10.67
C SER A 42 29.77 -54.53 -9.13
N ALA A 43 30.90 -54.16 -8.52
CA ALA A 43 31.07 -54.12 -7.06
C ALA A 43 30.76 -52.73 -6.45
N LEU A 44 30.37 -51.74 -7.27
CA LEU A 44 30.09 -50.38 -6.81
C LEU A 44 28.58 -50.12 -6.72
N ILE A 45 28.14 -49.69 -5.54
CA ILE A 45 26.76 -49.26 -5.29
C ILE A 45 26.72 -47.90 -4.63
N LYS A 46 25.61 -47.17 -4.81
CA LYS A 46 25.42 -45.88 -4.14
C LYS A 46 25.36 -46.11 -2.63
N SER A 47 26.20 -45.39 -1.89
CA SER A 47 26.28 -45.54 -0.44
C SER A 47 25.08 -44.95 0.29
N PRO A 48 24.62 -45.55 1.41
CA PRO A 48 23.68 -44.89 2.33
C PRO A 48 24.29 -43.66 3.03
N LEU A 49 25.62 -43.49 2.98
CA LEU A 49 26.34 -42.32 3.50
C LEU A 49 26.46 -41.18 2.46
N ASN A 50 25.95 -41.38 1.25
CA ASN A 50 25.87 -40.32 0.25
C ASN A 50 24.74 -39.35 0.63
N VAL A 51 25.07 -38.07 0.81
CA VAL A 51 24.09 -37.06 1.24
C VAL A 51 23.16 -36.64 0.09
N ARG A 52 23.50 -36.93 -1.17
CA ARG A 52 22.58 -36.77 -2.30
C ARG A 52 21.75 -38.03 -2.49
N THR A 53 20.46 -37.95 -2.23
CA THR A 53 19.50 -39.05 -2.35
C THR A 53 18.68 -38.98 -3.64
N ILE A 54 18.38 -37.78 -4.13
CA ILE A 54 17.53 -37.56 -5.30
C ILE A 54 18.27 -37.96 -6.60
N PRO A 55 17.58 -38.58 -7.57
CA PRO A 55 18.16 -38.87 -8.87
C PRO A 55 18.67 -37.61 -9.57
N TYR A 56 19.82 -37.73 -10.26
CA TYR A 56 20.37 -36.64 -11.03
C TYR A 56 19.54 -36.39 -12.31
N PRO A 57 19.45 -35.14 -12.80
CA PRO A 57 18.79 -34.87 -14.08
C PRO A 57 19.39 -35.71 -15.20
N VAL A 58 18.52 -36.32 -16.03
CA VAL A 58 18.93 -37.28 -17.08
C VAL A 58 19.97 -36.67 -18.02
N GLU A 59 19.73 -35.44 -18.50
CA GLU A 59 20.68 -34.75 -19.39
C GLU A 59 22.04 -34.52 -18.73
N SER A 60 22.08 -34.11 -17.46
CA SER A 60 23.34 -33.92 -16.74
C SER A 60 24.13 -35.22 -16.55
N VAL A 61 23.43 -36.36 -16.39
CA VAL A 61 24.08 -37.68 -16.33
C VAL A 61 24.59 -38.09 -17.70
N ARG A 62 23.81 -37.86 -18.76
CA ARG A 62 24.18 -38.20 -20.14
C ARG A 62 25.39 -37.40 -20.62
N GLU A 63 25.41 -36.09 -20.41
CA GLU A 63 26.58 -35.24 -20.70
C GLU A 63 27.85 -35.74 -20.00
N LEU A 64 27.72 -36.16 -18.73
CA LEU A 64 28.85 -36.69 -17.97
C LEU A 64 29.26 -38.08 -18.45
N ALA A 65 28.31 -38.92 -18.86
CA ALA A 65 28.60 -40.24 -19.44
C ALA A 65 29.40 -40.12 -20.74
N GLU A 66 29.02 -39.19 -21.63
CA GLU A 66 29.76 -38.89 -22.86
C GLU A 66 31.19 -38.39 -22.56
N SER A 67 31.33 -37.52 -21.57
CA SER A 67 32.65 -37.04 -21.12
C SER A 67 33.51 -38.17 -20.53
N ILE A 68 32.92 -39.08 -19.75
CA ILE A 68 33.64 -40.22 -19.15
C ILE A 68 34.08 -41.21 -20.23
N GLU A 69 33.27 -41.46 -21.24
CA GLU A 69 33.67 -42.35 -22.35
C GLU A 69 34.83 -41.74 -23.16
N THR A 70 34.78 -40.43 -23.43
CA THR A 70 35.76 -39.77 -24.30
C THR A 70 37.10 -39.51 -23.59
N ILE A 71 37.04 -39.02 -22.34
CA ILE A 71 38.22 -38.50 -21.61
C ILE A 71 38.63 -39.45 -20.47
N GLY A 72 37.75 -40.36 -20.06
CA GLY A 72 37.93 -41.18 -18.87
C GLY A 72 37.45 -40.49 -17.59
N LEU A 73 37.46 -41.25 -16.50
CA LEU A 73 37.08 -40.75 -15.18
C LEU A 73 38.21 -39.91 -14.57
N ILE A 74 38.13 -38.59 -14.70
CA ILE A 74 39.17 -37.65 -14.24
C ILE A 74 39.27 -37.55 -12.71
N GLN A 75 38.12 -37.61 -12.02
CA GLN A 75 38.06 -37.56 -10.56
C GLN A 75 37.62 -38.92 -10.01
N ASN A 76 38.38 -39.46 -9.06
CA ASN A 76 38.12 -40.76 -8.43
C ASN A 76 36.85 -40.72 -7.56
N LEU A 77 36.11 -41.83 -7.52
CA LEU A 77 35.01 -42.00 -6.56
C LEU A 77 35.56 -42.19 -5.15
N VAL A 78 34.84 -41.74 -4.12
CA VAL A 78 35.20 -42.04 -2.72
C VAL A 78 34.29 -43.14 -2.21
N VAL A 79 34.88 -44.25 -1.76
CA VAL A 79 34.17 -45.45 -1.35
C VAL A 79 34.50 -45.86 0.08
N HIS A 80 33.56 -46.54 0.72
CA HIS A 80 33.78 -47.27 1.96
C HIS A 80 33.33 -48.73 1.80
N THR A 81 33.68 -49.56 2.76
CA THR A 81 33.41 -51.00 2.70
C THR A 81 31.99 -51.29 3.20
N LEU A 82 31.15 -51.84 2.33
CA LEU A 82 29.82 -52.34 2.69
C LEU A 82 29.87 -53.85 3.01
N PRO A 83 28.81 -54.40 3.63
CA PRO A 83 28.66 -55.85 3.78
C PRO A 83 28.77 -56.58 2.44
N GLU A 84 29.13 -57.87 2.49
CA GLU A 84 29.28 -58.75 1.30
C GLU A 84 30.43 -58.35 0.33
N GLY A 85 31.35 -57.50 0.76
CA GLY A 85 32.52 -57.11 -0.04
C GLY A 85 32.22 -56.03 -1.09
N MET A 86 31.02 -55.45 -1.05
CA MET A 86 30.63 -54.35 -1.94
C MET A 86 31.29 -53.03 -1.51
N SER A 87 31.43 -52.12 -2.47
CA SER A 87 32.03 -50.80 -2.24
C SER A 87 30.96 -49.71 -2.37
N GLY A 88 30.68 -49.04 -1.26
CA GLY A 88 29.66 -47.99 -1.18
C GLY A 88 30.23 -46.63 -1.59
N VAL A 89 29.77 -46.08 -2.71
CA VAL A 89 30.17 -44.76 -3.22
C VAL A 89 29.51 -43.65 -2.40
N ALA A 90 30.27 -43.09 -1.45
CA ALA A 90 29.85 -41.98 -0.59
C ALA A 90 29.99 -40.62 -1.27
N ALA A 91 31.01 -40.44 -2.12
CA ALA A 91 31.26 -39.22 -2.88
C ALA A 91 31.50 -39.55 -4.37
N GLY A 92 30.96 -38.73 -5.28
CA GLY A 92 30.96 -38.99 -6.72
C GLY A 92 29.72 -39.72 -7.27
N GLY A 93 28.57 -39.60 -6.62
CA GLY A 93 27.34 -40.30 -7.03
C GLY A 93 26.90 -40.05 -8.48
N ARG A 94 27.06 -38.82 -9.01
CA ARG A 94 26.73 -38.52 -10.42
C ARG A 94 27.63 -39.25 -11.41
N ARG A 95 28.91 -39.41 -11.05
CA ARG A 95 29.89 -40.17 -11.83
C ARG A 95 29.56 -41.66 -11.81
N LEU A 96 29.14 -42.21 -10.66
CA LEU A 96 28.62 -43.58 -10.60
C LEU A 96 27.39 -43.76 -11.50
N ALA A 97 26.42 -42.84 -11.45
CA ALA A 97 25.22 -42.91 -12.29
C ALA A 97 25.57 -42.86 -13.79
N ALA A 98 26.53 -42.03 -14.18
CA ALA A 98 27.01 -41.95 -15.56
C ALA A 98 27.70 -43.26 -16.01
N LEU A 99 28.52 -43.87 -15.16
CA LEU A 99 29.12 -45.19 -15.43
C LEU A 99 28.06 -46.29 -15.54
N GLN A 100 27.05 -46.28 -14.67
CA GLN A 100 25.93 -47.21 -14.74
C GLN A 100 25.09 -47.02 -16.02
N LEU A 101 24.93 -45.77 -16.48
CA LEU A 101 24.29 -45.48 -17.76
C LEU A 101 25.07 -46.10 -18.93
N LEU A 102 26.38 -45.88 -18.98
CA LEU A 102 27.25 -46.50 -20.00
C LEU A 102 27.17 -48.03 -19.98
N LEU A 103 27.11 -48.65 -18.80
CA LEU A 103 26.94 -50.09 -18.65
C LEU A 103 25.58 -50.54 -19.20
N SER A 104 24.50 -49.82 -18.88
CA SER A 104 23.15 -50.14 -19.35
C SER A 104 23.00 -49.98 -20.88
N GLU A 105 23.75 -49.06 -21.48
CA GLU A 105 23.84 -48.85 -22.93
C GLU A 105 24.81 -49.84 -23.62
N ASN A 106 25.41 -50.80 -22.88
CA ASN A 106 26.43 -51.74 -23.34
C ASN A 106 27.68 -51.07 -23.96
N ARG A 107 28.00 -49.84 -23.53
CA ARG A 107 29.20 -49.11 -23.98
C ARG A 107 30.44 -49.47 -23.15
N ILE A 108 30.23 -49.94 -21.92
CA ILE A 108 31.25 -50.53 -21.05
C ILE A 108 30.72 -51.84 -20.44
N ASP A 109 31.63 -52.71 -19.97
CA ASP A 109 31.27 -53.99 -19.35
C ASP A 109 31.20 -53.91 -17.81
N ALA A 110 30.58 -54.93 -17.19
CA ALA A 110 30.40 -54.98 -15.73
C ALA A 110 31.74 -55.10 -14.95
N GLY A 111 32.80 -55.61 -15.59
CA GLY A 111 34.15 -55.69 -15.06
C GLY A 111 35.00 -54.44 -15.27
N TYR A 112 34.43 -53.38 -15.88
CA TYR A 112 35.10 -52.11 -16.12
C TYR A 112 35.71 -51.59 -14.81
N GLN A 113 37.04 -51.37 -14.84
CA GLN A 113 37.81 -51.03 -13.65
C GLN A 113 37.68 -49.53 -13.36
N VAL A 114 37.09 -49.20 -12.23
CA VAL A 114 36.86 -47.82 -11.78
C VAL A 114 37.89 -47.45 -10.72
N ILE A 115 38.58 -46.33 -10.92
CA ILE A 115 39.52 -45.80 -9.94
C ILE A 115 38.74 -45.20 -8.76
N VAL A 116 38.96 -45.73 -7.57
CA VAL A 116 38.31 -45.28 -6.33
C VAL A 116 39.34 -44.96 -5.24
N LYS A 117 38.94 -44.10 -4.30
CA LYS A 117 39.64 -43.82 -3.06
C LYS A 117 38.88 -44.47 -1.90
N ARG A 118 39.49 -45.44 -1.24
CA ARG A 118 38.88 -46.13 -0.09
C ARG A 118 39.16 -45.38 1.20
N VAL A 119 38.09 -45.14 1.98
CA VAL A 119 38.14 -44.40 3.25
C VAL A 119 37.31 -45.12 4.32
N SER A 120 37.49 -44.73 5.59
CA SER A 120 36.62 -45.18 6.70
C SER A 120 35.22 -44.58 6.59
N ASP A 121 34.23 -45.17 7.25
CA ASP A 121 32.84 -44.69 7.28
C ASP A 121 32.74 -43.24 7.77
N GLU A 122 33.51 -42.88 8.81
CA GLU A 122 33.57 -41.52 9.34
C GLU A 122 34.04 -40.53 8.26
N LEU A 123 35.15 -40.85 7.57
CA LEU A 123 35.67 -40.03 6.49
C LEU A 123 34.75 -40.01 5.26
N ALA A 124 34.00 -41.09 5.01
CA ALA A 124 33.04 -41.18 3.92
C ALA A 124 31.87 -40.19 4.11
N VAL A 125 31.33 -40.07 5.33
CA VAL A 125 30.30 -39.07 5.66
C VAL A 125 30.82 -37.66 5.42
N VAL A 126 32.03 -37.36 5.90
CA VAL A 126 32.59 -36.01 5.79
C VAL A 126 32.92 -35.67 4.33
N ALA A 127 33.54 -36.59 3.58
CA ALA A 127 33.84 -36.40 2.16
C ALA A 127 32.58 -36.15 1.31
N SER A 128 31.51 -36.89 1.59
CA SER A 128 30.19 -36.72 1.01
C SER A 128 29.60 -35.33 1.28
N MET A 129 29.71 -34.82 2.52
CA MET A 129 29.26 -33.47 2.88
C MET A 129 30.08 -32.36 2.20
N VAL A 130 31.41 -32.49 2.18
CA VAL A 130 32.32 -31.47 1.64
C VAL A 130 32.23 -31.35 0.12
N GLU A 131 32.22 -32.48 -0.61
CA GLU A 131 32.09 -32.46 -2.08
C GLU A 131 30.81 -31.74 -2.50
N ASN A 132 29.70 -32.03 -1.82
CA ASN A 132 28.40 -31.47 -2.13
C ASN A 132 28.24 -30.01 -1.71
N ASN A 133 29.01 -29.52 -0.73
CA ASN A 133 29.00 -28.10 -0.36
C ASN A 133 29.80 -27.23 -1.36
N GLN A 134 30.74 -27.82 -2.12
CA GLN A 134 31.65 -27.09 -3.02
C GLN A 134 31.18 -27.01 -4.49
N ARG A 135 30.23 -27.84 -4.96
CA ARG A 135 29.75 -27.79 -6.37
C ARG A 135 28.27 -28.14 -6.52
N VAL A 136 27.53 -27.25 -7.21
CA VAL A 136 26.09 -27.28 -7.56
C VAL A 136 25.16 -27.35 -6.34
N ALA A 137 24.24 -26.39 -6.21
CA ALA A 137 23.29 -26.34 -5.11
C ALA A 137 22.55 -27.69 -4.96
N MET A 138 22.67 -28.31 -3.78
CA MET A 138 21.93 -29.50 -3.39
C MET A 138 20.43 -29.21 -3.47
N HIS A 139 19.62 -30.18 -3.87
CA HIS A 139 18.18 -29.97 -3.98
C HIS A 139 17.58 -29.59 -2.61
N PRO A 140 16.64 -28.63 -2.51
CA PRO A 140 16.10 -28.19 -1.22
C PRO A 140 15.57 -29.34 -0.34
N ALA A 141 14.87 -30.31 -0.93
CA ALA A 141 14.39 -31.48 -0.19
C ALA A 141 15.52 -32.34 0.42
N GLU A 142 16.67 -32.47 -0.25
CA GLU A 142 17.82 -33.20 0.30
C GLU A 142 18.44 -32.45 1.47
N GLN A 143 18.53 -31.11 1.36
CA GLN A 143 19.00 -30.27 2.46
C GLN A 143 18.08 -30.44 3.68
N ILE A 144 16.77 -30.29 3.50
CA ILE A 144 15.75 -30.44 4.54
C ILE A 144 15.85 -31.83 5.21
N ALA A 145 16.00 -32.90 4.43
CA ALA A 145 16.16 -34.25 4.96
C ALA A 145 17.45 -34.40 5.80
N GLY A 146 18.54 -33.75 5.39
CA GLY A 146 19.78 -33.68 6.17
C GLY A 146 19.58 -33.01 7.54
N PHE A 147 18.87 -31.89 7.58
CA PHE A 147 18.50 -31.22 8.84
C PHE A 147 17.60 -32.10 9.71
N ARG A 148 16.60 -32.77 9.12
CA ARG A 148 15.72 -33.74 9.82
C ARG A 148 16.54 -34.82 10.52
N LYS A 149 17.44 -35.48 9.79
CA LYS A 149 18.26 -36.58 10.30
C LYS A 149 19.13 -36.16 11.49
N LEU A 150 19.70 -34.95 11.44
CA LEU A 150 20.50 -34.43 12.56
C LEU A 150 19.63 -34.12 13.79
N SER A 151 18.40 -33.63 13.58
CA SER A 151 17.43 -33.41 14.65
C SER A 151 16.97 -34.71 15.29
N GLU A 152 16.69 -35.75 14.50
CA GLU A 152 16.30 -37.09 14.97
C GLU A 152 17.42 -37.78 15.76
N GLN A 153 18.68 -37.43 15.50
CA GLN A 153 19.83 -37.84 16.31
C GLN A 153 19.93 -37.11 17.66
N GLY A 154 18.96 -36.24 17.99
CA GLY A 154 18.90 -35.49 19.24
C GLY A 154 19.79 -34.25 19.30
N LYS A 155 20.32 -33.77 18.16
CA LYS A 155 21.16 -32.57 18.14
C LYS A 155 20.31 -31.30 18.26
N SER A 156 20.78 -30.35 19.06
CA SER A 156 20.10 -29.05 19.20
C SER A 156 20.31 -28.17 17.94
N PRO A 157 19.43 -27.19 17.67
CA PRO A 157 19.61 -26.27 16.55
C PRO A 157 20.98 -25.56 16.55
N ALA A 158 21.52 -25.24 17.73
CA ALA A 158 22.85 -24.65 17.87
C ALA A 158 23.95 -25.62 17.42
N GLN A 159 23.90 -26.89 17.86
CA GLN A 159 24.86 -27.92 17.46
C GLN A 159 24.81 -28.20 15.95
N ILE A 160 23.61 -28.21 15.37
CA ILE A 160 23.41 -28.40 13.92
C ILE A 160 24.01 -27.21 13.15
N GLY A 161 23.78 -25.98 13.63
CA GLY A 161 24.34 -24.76 13.04
C GLY A 161 25.87 -24.74 13.06
N ASP A 162 26.47 -25.13 14.20
CA ASP A 162 27.92 -25.24 14.34
C ASP A 162 28.52 -26.31 13.42
N GLN A 163 27.84 -27.45 13.27
CA GLN A 163 28.31 -28.54 12.41
C GLN A 163 28.21 -28.21 10.92
N LEU A 164 27.14 -27.51 10.50
CA LEU A 164 26.86 -27.25 9.09
C LEU A 164 27.29 -25.85 8.61
N GLY A 165 27.70 -24.96 9.53
CA GLY A 165 28.11 -23.59 9.20
C GLY A 165 26.95 -22.62 8.96
N TYR A 166 25.78 -22.86 9.54
CA TYR A 166 24.59 -22.03 9.39
C TYR A 166 24.23 -21.28 10.68
N GLY A 167 23.67 -20.08 10.55
CA GLY A 167 23.13 -19.34 11.69
C GLY A 167 21.88 -19.99 12.29
N SER A 168 21.63 -19.77 13.58
CA SER A 168 20.52 -20.39 14.35
C SER A 168 19.15 -20.23 13.67
N ARG A 169 18.81 -19.02 13.20
CA ARG A 169 17.54 -18.73 12.49
C ARG A 169 17.39 -19.55 11.20
N HIS A 170 18.48 -19.78 10.47
CA HIS A 170 18.45 -20.63 9.28
C HIS A 170 18.19 -22.10 9.65
N VAL A 171 18.85 -22.60 10.70
CA VAL A 171 18.61 -23.96 11.20
C VAL A 171 17.17 -24.14 11.63
N GLN A 172 16.60 -23.19 12.39
CA GLN A 172 15.19 -23.24 12.81
C GLN A 172 14.23 -23.28 11.63
N ARG A 173 14.46 -22.45 10.59
CA ARG A 173 13.67 -22.47 9.34
C ARG A 173 13.75 -23.84 8.65
N MET A 174 14.95 -24.39 8.50
CA MET A 174 15.13 -25.70 7.87
C MET A 174 14.49 -26.83 8.69
N LEU A 175 14.56 -26.75 10.02
CA LEU A 175 13.87 -27.68 10.90
C LEU A 175 12.35 -27.55 10.80
N LYS A 176 11.81 -26.34 10.64
CA LYS A 176 10.36 -26.13 10.42
C LYS A 176 9.90 -26.82 9.13
N LEU A 177 10.64 -26.64 8.02
CA LEU A 177 10.38 -27.36 6.77
C LEU A 177 10.58 -28.88 6.91
N ALA A 178 11.55 -29.28 7.71
CA ALA A 178 11.80 -30.69 8.03
C ALA A 178 10.69 -31.34 8.84
N HIS A 179 9.69 -30.62 9.33
CA HIS A 179 8.52 -31.21 10.00
C HIS A 179 7.25 -31.20 9.13
N LEU A 180 7.36 -30.80 7.85
CA LEU A 180 6.27 -30.94 6.88
C LEU A 180 5.87 -32.41 6.69
N ALA A 181 4.60 -32.60 6.33
CA ALA A 181 4.03 -33.90 6.00
C ALA A 181 4.89 -34.63 4.95
N PRO A 182 5.10 -35.96 5.08
CA PRO A 182 5.89 -36.74 4.13
C PRO A 182 5.45 -36.53 2.67
N GLU A 183 4.14 -36.47 2.41
CA GLU A 183 3.56 -36.27 1.08
C GLU A 183 3.97 -34.90 0.48
N ILE A 184 4.00 -33.85 1.30
CA ILE A 184 4.44 -32.51 0.86
C ILE A 184 5.94 -32.51 0.53
N LEU A 185 6.76 -33.21 1.31
CA LEU A 185 8.19 -33.33 1.05
C LEU A 185 8.50 -34.17 -0.20
N GLU A 186 7.69 -35.19 -0.49
CA GLU A 186 7.77 -35.94 -1.75
C GLU A 186 7.41 -35.05 -2.95
N LEU A 187 6.37 -34.22 -2.83
CA LEU A 187 6.02 -33.24 -3.86
C LEU A 187 7.14 -32.23 -4.12
N LEU A 188 7.82 -31.76 -3.06
CA LEU A 188 9.01 -30.92 -3.17
C LEU A 188 10.15 -31.68 -3.87
N ALA A 189 10.44 -32.93 -3.47
CA ALA A 189 11.48 -33.75 -4.07
C ALA A 189 11.26 -34.00 -5.57
N ASN A 190 9.99 -34.06 -6.00
CA ASN A 190 9.59 -34.23 -7.39
C ASN A 190 9.49 -32.91 -8.19
N ASN A 191 9.83 -31.76 -7.58
CA ASN A 191 9.65 -30.42 -8.16
C ASN A 191 8.19 -30.08 -8.54
N THR A 192 7.22 -30.74 -7.93
CA THR A 192 5.79 -30.38 -8.04
C THR A 192 5.47 -29.17 -7.16
N LEU A 193 6.12 -29.09 -6.00
CA LEU A 193 6.12 -27.91 -5.13
C LEU A 193 7.51 -27.26 -5.13
N ASP A 194 7.52 -25.94 -4.96
CA ASP A 194 8.71 -25.15 -4.68
C ASP A 194 8.87 -24.87 -3.17
N VAL A 195 9.99 -24.25 -2.82
CA VAL A 195 10.32 -23.96 -1.43
C VAL A 195 9.36 -22.92 -0.82
N GLU A 196 8.90 -21.93 -1.59
CA GLU A 196 8.01 -20.86 -1.07
C GLU A 196 6.64 -21.43 -0.70
N GLN A 197 6.11 -22.35 -1.50
CA GLN A 197 4.87 -23.07 -1.19
C GLN A 197 5.03 -23.95 0.05
N CYS A 198 6.16 -24.65 0.19
CA CYS A 198 6.47 -25.42 1.40
C CYS A 198 6.60 -24.52 2.65
N GLN A 199 7.18 -23.32 2.52
CA GLN A 199 7.23 -22.33 3.59
C GLN A 199 5.81 -21.90 4.01
N ALA A 200 4.93 -21.63 3.06
CA ALA A 200 3.54 -21.30 3.34
C ALA A 200 2.80 -22.45 4.05
N LEU A 201 2.95 -23.70 3.59
CA LEU A 201 2.37 -24.87 4.25
C LEU A 201 2.89 -25.07 5.67
N SER A 202 4.15 -24.70 5.93
CA SER A 202 4.77 -24.86 7.25
C SER A 202 4.18 -23.93 8.33
N LEU A 203 3.34 -22.97 7.95
CA LEU A 203 2.53 -22.20 8.90
C LEU A 203 1.56 -23.11 9.66
N GLU A 204 1.02 -24.14 9.00
CA GLU A 204 0.20 -25.16 9.63
C GLU A 204 1.11 -26.20 10.31
N SER A 205 0.79 -26.56 11.55
CA SER A 205 1.59 -27.53 12.32
C SER A 205 1.04 -28.96 12.20
N ASP A 206 -0.25 -29.11 11.91
CA ASP A 206 -0.87 -30.42 11.67
C ASP A 206 -0.56 -30.91 10.23
N GLN A 207 0.16 -32.04 10.13
CA GLN A 207 0.55 -32.63 8.86
C GLN A 207 -0.63 -33.08 7.98
N ALA A 208 -1.71 -33.59 8.58
CA ALA A 208 -2.91 -33.97 7.83
C ALA A 208 -3.61 -32.72 7.28
N ARG A 209 -3.66 -31.64 8.07
CA ARG A 209 -4.22 -30.36 7.62
C ARG A 209 -3.37 -29.73 6.51
N GLN A 210 -2.04 -29.82 6.56
CA GLN A 210 -1.16 -29.37 5.48
C GLN A 210 -1.53 -30.00 4.13
N VAL A 211 -1.71 -31.33 4.12
CA VAL A 211 -2.11 -32.07 2.90
C VAL A 211 -3.51 -31.67 2.45
N GLN A 212 -4.45 -31.51 3.39
CA GLN A 212 -5.81 -31.05 3.07
C GLN A 212 -5.82 -29.66 2.42
N VAL A 213 -5.06 -28.71 2.98
CA VAL A 213 -4.96 -27.34 2.44
C VAL A 213 -4.37 -27.37 1.02
N TYR A 214 -3.30 -28.14 0.81
CA TYR A 214 -2.70 -28.29 -0.51
C TYR A 214 -3.70 -28.83 -1.54
N GLU A 215 -4.40 -29.93 -1.23
CA GLU A 215 -5.39 -30.51 -2.15
C GLU A 215 -6.60 -29.57 -2.36
N GLN A 216 -7.03 -28.84 -1.33
CA GLN A 216 -8.08 -27.82 -1.46
C GLN A 216 -7.69 -26.70 -2.43
N VAL A 217 -6.48 -26.15 -2.30
CA VAL A 217 -5.98 -25.09 -3.20
C VAL A 217 -5.83 -25.63 -4.63
N LYS A 218 -5.26 -26.83 -4.78
CA LYS A 218 -5.09 -27.49 -6.07
C LYS A 218 -6.41 -27.82 -6.78
N ALA A 219 -7.46 -28.17 -6.02
CA ALA A 219 -8.79 -28.42 -6.58
C ALA A 219 -9.53 -27.13 -6.97
N ALA A 220 -9.34 -26.05 -6.20
CA ALA A 220 -10.07 -24.79 -6.40
C ALA A 220 -9.41 -23.84 -7.41
N TYR A 221 -8.10 -23.94 -7.63
CA TYR A 221 -7.32 -23.01 -8.45
C TYR A 221 -6.48 -23.73 -9.50
N SER A 222 -6.26 -23.10 -10.65
CA SER A 222 -5.42 -23.64 -11.73
C SER A 222 -3.93 -23.71 -11.36
N THR A 223 -3.49 -22.86 -10.43
CA THR A 223 -2.11 -22.81 -9.93
C THR A 223 -2.12 -22.78 -8.41
N VAL A 224 -1.30 -23.64 -7.79
CA VAL A 224 -1.03 -23.58 -6.35
C VAL A 224 0.01 -22.49 -6.12
N SER A 225 -0.32 -21.37 -5.50
CA SER A 225 0.65 -20.33 -5.16
C SER A 225 0.83 -20.24 -3.65
N ALA A 226 2.02 -19.83 -3.19
CA ALA A 226 2.29 -19.66 -1.77
C ALA A 226 1.29 -18.70 -1.08
N HIS A 227 0.89 -17.62 -1.77
CA HIS A 227 -0.12 -16.69 -1.28
C HIS A 227 -1.49 -17.35 -1.07
N LEU A 228 -1.94 -18.19 -2.01
CA LEU A 228 -3.22 -18.90 -1.88
C LEU A 228 -3.20 -19.90 -0.73
N ILE A 229 -2.09 -20.61 -0.55
CA ILE A 229 -1.89 -21.51 0.61
C ILE A 229 -1.98 -20.72 1.91
N LYS A 230 -1.22 -19.61 2.05
CA LYS A 230 -1.25 -18.77 3.25
C LYS A 230 -2.67 -18.31 3.55
N ARG A 231 -3.40 -17.83 2.53
CA ARG A 231 -4.78 -17.34 2.69
C ARG A 231 -5.74 -18.40 3.22
N VAL A 232 -5.62 -19.66 2.77
CA VAL A 232 -6.48 -20.75 3.25
C VAL A 232 -6.13 -21.15 4.70
N ILE A 233 -4.84 -21.09 5.08
CA ILE A 233 -4.41 -21.37 6.46
C ILE A 233 -4.88 -20.27 7.40
N THR A 234 -4.73 -19.01 7.00
CA THR A 234 -4.99 -17.84 7.85
C THR A 234 -6.37 -17.23 7.62
N GLU A 235 -7.34 -17.96 7.04
CA GLU A 235 -8.66 -17.41 6.66
C GLU A 235 -9.43 -16.85 7.87
N THR A 236 -9.27 -17.50 9.02
CA THR A 236 -9.88 -17.11 10.31
C THR A 236 -8.95 -16.28 11.20
N GLU A 237 -7.78 -15.91 10.69
CA GLU A 237 -6.76 -15.20 11.44
C GLU A 237 -6.54 -13.79 10.85
N ILE A 238 -6.06 -12.86 11.66
CA ILE A 238 -5.63 -11.53 11.20
C ILE A 238 -4.17 -11.30 11.56
N SER A 239 -3.50 -10.42 10.82
CA SER A 239 -2.10 -10.07 11.11
C SER A 239 -1.96 -9.38 12.48
N VAL A 240 -0.86 -9.63 13.16
CA VAL A 240 -0.49 -8.93 14.40
C VAL A 240 -0.23 -7.43 14.21
N THR A 241 0.00 -6.97 12.98
CA THR A 241 0.10 -5.54 12.65
C THR A 241 -1.27 -4.89 12.41
N HIS A 242 -2.35 -5.69 12.40
CA HIS A 242 -3.69 -5.17 12.18
C HIS A 242 -4.10 -4.24 13.35
N PRO A 243 -4.71 -3.07 13.08
CA PRO A 243 -5.05 -2.08 14.11
C PRO A 243 -5.80 -2.65 15.32
N ARG A 244 -6.72 -3.60 15.10
CA ARG A 244 -7.43 -4.34 16.18
C ARG A 244 -6.53 -5.14 17.11
N PHE A 245 -5.52 -5.83 16.57
CA PHE A 245 -4.58 -6.60 17.40
C PHE A 245 -3.68 -5.66 18.21
N VAL A 246 -3.18 -4.60 17.55
CA VAL A 246 -2.39 -3.54 18.19
C VAL A 246 -3.19 -2.87 19.31
N PHE A 247 -4.47 -2.57 19.07
CA PHE A 247 -5.35 -1.97 20.06
C PHE A 247 -5.52 -2.81 21.32
N ILE A 248 -5.63 -4.14 21.21
CA ILE A 248 -5.69 -5.03 22.38
C ILE A 248 -4.32 -5.15 23.04
N GLY A 249 -3.27 -5.32 22.23
CA GLY A 249 -1.92 -5.62 22.65
C GLY A 249 -1.66 -7.13 22.78
N ARG A 250 -0.43 -7.56 22.44
CA ARG A 250 -0.03 -8.97 22.45
C ARG A 250 -0.20 -9.61 23.82
N GLU A 251 0.20 -8.92 24.89
CA GLU A 251 0.13 -9.44 26.26
C GLU A 251 -1.30 -9.74 26.69
N THR A 252 -2.25 -8.85 26.38
CA THR A 252 -3.66 -9.05 26.71
C THR A 252 -4.28 -10.17 25.89
N TYR A 253 -3.92 -10.28 24.61
CA TYR A 253 -4.36 -11.39 23.76
C TYR A 253 -3.84 -12.74 24.27
N GLU A 254 -2.56 -12.84 24.62
CA GLU A 254 -1.96 -14.07 25.17
C GLU A 254 -2.52 -14.40 26.57
N ALA A 255 -2.76 -13.40 27.42
CA ALA A 255 -3.39 -13.59 28.73
C ALA A 255 -4.83 -14.12 28.63
N ALA A 256 -5.54 -13.78 27.54
CA ALA A 256 -6.86 -14.32 27.23
C ALA A 256 -6.82 -15.74 26.63
N GLY A 257 -5.65 -16.38 26.59
CA GLY A 257 -5.44 -17.72 26.04
C GLY A 257 -5.20 -17.74 24.52
N GLY A 258 -5.01 -16.57 23.90
CA GLY A 258 -4.69 -16.46 22.48
C GLY A 258 -3.27 -16.94 22.18
N VAL A 259 -3.11 -17.60 21.04
CA VAL A 259 -1.78 -18.00 20.53
C VAL A 259 -1.51 -17.23 19.25
N VAL A 260 -0.31 -16.64 19.15
CA VAL A 260 0.16 -15.99 17.93
C VAL A 260 0.92 -17.01 17.08
N ARG A 261 0.50 -17.15 15.82
CA ARG A 261 1.20 -17.96 14.82
C ARG A 261 2.29 -17.11 14.18
N GLU A 262 3.53 -17.29 14.63
CA GLU A 262 4.68 -16.59 14.08
C GLU A 262 5.07 -17.11 12.69
N ASP A 263 5.28 -16.22 11.73
CA ASP A 263 5.83 -16.57 10.41
C ASP A 263 7.35 -16.52 10.46
N LEU A 264 7.99 -17.67 10.68
CA LEU A 264 9.45 -17.77 10.73
C LEU A 264 10.14 -17.36 9.42
N PHE A 265 9.43 -17.33 8.29
CA PHE A 265 9.96 -17.03 6.96
C PHE A 265 9.75 -15.58 6.53
N SER A 266 9.04 -14.77 7.33
CA SER A 266 8.94 -13.33 7.12
C SER A 266 10.32 -12.64 7.25
N GLN A 267 10.42 -11.44 6.67
CA GLN A 267 11.61 -10.60 6.84
C GLN A 267 11.59 -9.83 8.17
N GLU A 268 10.40 -9.47 8.65
CA GLU A 268 10.17 -8.72 9.87
C GLU A 268 10.23 -9.62 11.12
N GLU A 269 10.85 -9.16 12.19
CA GLU A 269 10.84 -9.87 13.47
C GLU A 269 9.47 -9.71 14.14
N ASN A 270 8.90 -10.81 14.65
CA ASN A 270 7.57 -10.90 15.27
C ASN A 270 6.37 -10.75 14.31
N ASP A 271 6.56 -10.92 13.00
CA ASP A 271 5.43 -11.06 12.07
C ASP A 271 4.66 -12.37 12.34
N GLY A 272 3.35 -12.33 12.16
CA GLY A 272 2.47 -13.44 12.46
C GLY A 272 0.99 -13.11 12.37
N THR A 273 0.19 -14.12 12.69
CA THR A 273 -1.27 -14.05 12.66
C THR A 273 -1.89 -14.53 13.96
N ALA A 274 -3.08 -14.04 14.26
CA ALA A 274 -3.79 -14.28 15.50
C ALA A 274 -5.30 -14.50 15.23
N ASP A 275 -5.97 -15.24 16.11
CA ASP A 275 -7.37 -15.65 15.94
C ASP A 275 -8.30 -14.44 15.92
N ARG A 276 -9.05 -14.30 14.81
CA ARG A 276 -9.95 -13.18 14.59
C ARG A 276 -11.09 -13.12 15.59
N VAL A 277 -11.68 -14.27 15.95
CA VAL A 277 -12.87 -14.32 16.80
C VAL A 277 -12.52 -13.88 18.22
N LEU A 278 -11.37 -14.34 18.72
CA LEU A 278 -10.85 -13.92 20.02
C LEU A 278 -10.55 -12.41 20.03
N ILE A 279 -9.95 -11.89 18.95
CA ILE A 279 -9.68 -10.46 18.80
C ILE A 279 -10.99 -9.66 18.78
N ASP A 280 -11.97 -10.04 17.96
CA ASP A 280 -13.25 -9.33 17.86
C ASP A 280 -13.95 -9.26 19.23
N ARG A 281 -13.90 -10.35 20.02
CA ARG A 281 -14.40 -10.36 21.41
C ARG A 281 -13.64 -9.39 22.32
N LEU A 282 -12.30 -9.46 22.32
CA LEU A 282 -11.46 -8.64 23.20
C LEU A 282 -11.52 -7.14 22.84
N VAL A 283 -11.62 -6.79 21.56
CA VAL A 283 -11.85 -5.41 21.13
C VAL A 283 -13.16 -4.90 21.72
N MET A 284 -14.25 -5.65 21.56
CA MET A 284 -15.55 -5.26 22.10
C MET A 284 -15.53 -5.13 23.62
N GLU A 285 -14.97 -6.11 24.34
CA GLU A 285 -14.83 -6.05 25.81
C GLU A 285 -14.02 -4.83 26.26
N LYS A 286 -12.92 -4.51 25.57
CA LYS A 286 -12.08 -3.35 25.88
C LYS A 286 -12.82 -2.03 25.62
N LEU A 287 -13.56 -1.94 24.52
CA LEU A 287 -14.37 -0.76 24.19
C LEU A 287 -15.52 -0.57 25.18
N GLU A 288 -16.24 -1.63 25.54
CA GLU A 288 -17.33 -1.59 26.52
C GLU A 288 -16.81 -1.21 27.91
N THR A 289 -15.68 -1.78 28.32
CA THR A 289 -15.03 -1.44 29.60
C THR A 289 -14.60 0.04 29.63
N ALA A 290 -14.02 0.54 28.54
CA ALA A 290 -13.66 1.95 28.42
C ALA A 290 -14.89 2.86 28.48
N ALA A 291 -15.96 2.52 27.75
CA ALA A 291 -17.20 3.29 27.73
C ALA A 291 -17.86 3.34 29.12
N LEU A 292 -17.93 2.20 29.82
CA LEU A 292 -18.48 2.10 31.17
C LEU A 292 -17.62 2.84 32.21
N ALA A 293 -16.30 2.78 32.11
CA ALA A 293 -15.43 3.53 33.00
C ALA A 293 -15.68 5.04 32.87
N ILE A 294 -15.90 5.53 31.65
CA ILE A 294 -16.23 6.93 31.39
C ILE A 294 -17.63 7.27 31.90
N GLU A 295 -18.62 6.39 31.71
CA GLU A 295 -19.96 6.54 32.26
C GLU A 295 -19.93 6.78 33.77
N LEU A 296 -19.25 5.90 34.50
CA LEU A 296 -19.18 5.93 35.96
C LEU A 296 -18.36 7.11 36.49
N ASN A 297 -17.24 7.43 35.84
CA ASN A 297 -16.35 8.50 36.29
C ASN A 297 -16.89 9.89 35.97
N GLU A 298 -17.55 10.06 34.81
CA GLU A 298 -18.01 11.36 34.33
C GLU A 298 -19.49 11.62 34.59
N GLY A 299 -20.27 10.60 34.97
CA GLY A 299 -21.68 10.71 35.35
C GLY A 299 -22.67 10.67 34.18
N TRP A 300 -22.32 10.04 33.05
CA TRP A 300 -23.21 9.90 31.90
C TRP A 300 -24.35 8.92 32.17
N SER A 301 -25.50 9.12 31.53
CA SER A 301 -26.69 8.29 31.76
C SER A 301 -26.64 6.89 31.13
N TRP A 302 -25.78 6.69 30.12
CA TRP A 302 -25.53 5.41 29.48
C TRP A 302 -24.22 5.45 28.69
N SER A 303 -23.67 4.28 28.41
CA SER A 303 -22.52 4.11 27.52
C SER A 303 -22.69 2.95 26.55
N ILE A 304 -21.98 3.01 25.42
CA ILE A 304 -21.89 1.93 24.44
C ILE A 304 -20.45 1.82 23.94
N GLY A 305 -19.88 0.61 23.98
CA GLY A 305 -18.67 0.26 23.22
C GLY A 305 -19.06 -0.33 21.86
N ARG A 306 -18.48 0.17 20.76
CA ARG A 306 -18.73 -0.37 19.41
C ARG A 306 -17.54 -0.15 18.50
N GLU A 307 -17.31 -1.04 17.53
CA GLU A 307 -16.15 -0.92 16.65
C GLU A 307 -16.20 0.34 15.77
N ASN A 308 -17.31 0.58 15.07
CA ASN A 308 -17.41 1.69 14.12
C ASN A 308 -17.86 3.01 14.76
N PRO A 309 -17.34 4.17 14.34
CA PRO A 309 -17.88 5.47 14.72
C PRO A 309 -19.36 5.62 14.38
N LEU A 310 -20.05 6.51 15.11
CA LEU A 310 -21.42 6.90 14.79
C LEU A 310 -21.48 7.57 13.42
N GLN A 311 -22.35 7.08 12.56
CA GLN A 311 -22.57 7.66 11.24
C GLN A 311 -23.64 8.76 11.29
N ASN A 312 -23.49 9.78 10.46
CA ASN A 312 -24.50 10.84 10.31
C ASN A 312 -25.65 10.45 9.36
N TYR A 313 -25.69 9.18 8.93
CA TYR A 313 -26.71 8.60 8.05
C TYR A 313 -27.17 7.23 8.56
N GLY A 314 -28.24 6.70 7.94
CA GLY A 314 -28.78 5.39 8.27
C GLY A 314 -29.34 5.28 9.68
N GLU A 315 -29.25 4.10 10.27
CA GLU A 315 -29.82 3.80 11.60
C GLU A 315 -29.23 4.66 12.71
N ASP A 316 -27.94 5.04 12.63
CA ASP A 316 -27.30 5.88 13.64
C ASP A 316 -27.95 7.27 13.71
N ARG A 317 -28.28 7.88 12.54
CA ARG A 317 -29.00 9.16 12.47
C ARG A 317 -30.42 9.06 13.04
N GLU A 318 -31.08 7.92 12.87
CA GLU A 318 -32.44 7.70 13.33
C GLU A 318 -32.51 7.49 14.85
N ASN A 319 -31.50 6.84 15.43
CA ASN A 319 -31.50 6.42 16.83
C ASN A 319 -30.74 7.39 17.76
N TYR A 320 -29.80 8.18 17.23
CA TYR A 320 -28.93 9.05 18.03
C TYR A 320 -28.99 10.52 17.58
N LEU A 321 -28.82 11.42 18.53
CA LEU A 321 -28.60 12.85 18.35
C LEU A 321 -27.31 13.22 19.08
N LEU A 322 -26.31 13.73 18.36
CA LEU A 322 -25.10 14.26 18.98
C LEU A 322 -25.38 15.71 19.40
N LEU A 323 -25.11 16.06 20.66
CA LEU A 323 -25.16 17.45 21.10
C LEU A 323 -23.84 18.15 20.79
N PRO A 324 -23.85 19.47 20.52
CA PRO A 324 -22.63 20.24 20.35
C PRO A 324 -21.76 20.16 21.60
N VAL A 325 -20.47 19.93 21.39
CA VAL A 325 -19.49 19.99 22.47
C VAL A 325 -19.48 21.44 23.01
N PRO A 326 -19.67 21.66 24.32
CA PRO A 326 -19.60 22.99 24.90
C PRO A 326 -18.25 23.65 24.64
N GLU A 327 -18.24 24.98 24.45
CA GLU A 327 -17.01 25.73 24.29
C GLU A 327 -16.11 25.58 25.52
N PRO A 328 -14.84 25.16 25.35
CA PRO A 328 -13.93 24.96 26.48
C PRO A 328 -13.66 26.28 27.20
N GLN A 329 -13.62 26.23 28.54
CA GLN A 329 -13.11 27.34 29.35
C GLN A 329 -11.82 26.92 30.05
N TYR A 330 -10.74 27.56 29.66
CA TYR A 330 -9.40 27.30 30.18
C TYR A 330 -9.19 28.04 31.50
N THR A 331 -8.58 27.35 32.46
CA THR A 331 -8.01 28.02 33.64
C THR A 331 -6.76 28.82 33.24
N PRO A 332 -6.33 29.83 34.02
CA PRO A 332 -5.12 30.58 33.72
C PRO A 332 -3.87 29.70 33.53
N ASP A 333 -3.75 28.64 34.33
CA ASP A 333 -2.63 27.70 34.26
C ASP A 333 -2.68 26.84 32.98
N GLU A 334 -3.87 26.40 32.56
CA GLU A 334 -4.05 25.64 31.30
C GLU A 334 -3.84 26.52 30.07
N GLN A 335 -4.29 27.78 30.11
CA GLN A 335 -4.06 28.73 29.03
C GLN A 335 -2.56 28.99 28.88
N GLN A 336 -1.84 29.22 29.98
CA GLN A 336 -0.39 29.35 29.96
C GLN A 336 0.28 28.09 29.40
N ARG A 337 -0.20 26.91 29.79
CA ARG A 337 0.34 25.63 29.29
C ARG A 337 0.08 25.43 27.80
N LEU A 338 -1.09 25.81 27.30
CA LEU A 338 -1.42 25.79 25.88
C LEU A 338 -0.53 26.76 25.09
N ASP A 339 -0.36 27.99 25.58
CA ASP A 339 0.52 28.98 24.95
C ASP A 339 1.97 28.48 24.85
N GLU A 340 2.48 27.82 25.90
CA GLU A 340 3.78 27.15 25.90
C GLU A 340 3.85 26.00 24.88
N LEU A 341 2.82 25.16 24.79
CA LEU A 341 2.77 24.03 23.86
C LEU A 341 2.68 24.50 22.40
N TYR A 342 1.86 25.51 22.09
CA TYR A 342 1.79 26.12 20.75
C TYR A 342 3.12 26.76 20.35
N ALA A 343 3.79 27.46 21.28
CA ALA A 343 5.12 28.02 21.02
C ALA A 343 6.16 26.93 20.78
N THR A 344 6.07 25.80 21.50
CA THR A 344 6.94 24.63 21.30
C THR A 344 6.66 23.97 19.95
N GLN A 345 5.39 23.81 19.57
CA GLN A 345 4.98 23.27 18.27
C GLN A 345 5.52 24.11 17.11
N ALA A 346 5.39 25.45 17.21
CA ALA A 346 5.90 26.36 16.19
C ALA A 346 7.44 26.39 16.08
N ALA A 347 8.15 25.94 17.12
CA ALA A 347 9.61 25.84 17.15
C ALA A 347 10.15 24.45 16.81
N THR A 348 9.27 23.46 16.61
CA THR A 348 9.65 22.07 16.32
C THR A 348 9.88 21.92 14.81
N GLU A 349 10.95 21.22 14.42
CA GLU A 349 11.31 20.99 13.00
C GLU A 349 10.99 19.55 12.52
N THR A 350 10.53 18.68 13.43
CA THR A 350 10.34 17.24 13.25
C THR A 350 8.88 16.82 13.44
N TYR A 351 8.35 16.05 12.49
CA TYR A 351 6.95 15.61 12.46
C TYR A 351 6.53 14.75 13.66
N GLU A 352 7.45 13.92 14.20
CA GLU A 352 7.16 13.05 15.36
C GLU A 352 6.95 13.88 16.65
N ASP A 353 7.72 14.95 16.82
CA ASP A 353 7.63 15.82 18.00
C ASP A 353 6.40 16.74 17.91
N GLU A 354 6.04 17.22 16.71
CA GLU A 354 4.79 17.97 16.48
C GLU A 354 3.55 17.15 16.83
N ALA A 355 3.50 15.86 16.44
CA ALA A 355 2.39 14.97 16.75
C ALA A 355 2.26 14.73 18.26
N ALA A 356 3.38 14.54 18.97
CA ALA A 356 3.37 14.37 20.42
C ALA A 356 2.88 15.64 21.16
N ILE A 357 3.24 16.82 20.67
CA ILE A 357 2.76 18.11 21.22
C ILE A 357 1.26 18.29 20.95
N GLN A 358 0.79 17.93 19.76
CA GLN A 358 -0.63 18.02 19.41
C GLN A 358 -1.51 17.16 20.33
N VAL A 359 -1.06 15.96 20.67
CA VAL A 359 -1.78 15.08 21.63
C VAL A 359 -1.96 15.76 22.99
N LEU A 360 -0.95 16.49 23.48
CA LEU A 360 -1.02 17.21 24.76
C LEU A 360 -1.98 18.40 24.70
N ILE A 361 -2.01 19.11 23.57
CA ILE A 361 -2.95 20.21 23.32
C ILE A 361 -4.39 19.67 23.31
N ASP A 362 -4.64 18.62 22.53
CA ASP A 362 -5.96 18.01 22.39
C ASP A 362 -6.47 17.47 23.74
N GLU A 363 -5.58 16.94 24.59
CA GLU A 363 -5.92 16.49 25.93
C GLU A 363 -6.40 17.65 26.83
N ILE A 364 -5.69 18.78 26.85
CA ILE A 364 -6.08 19.97 27.64
C ILE A 364 -7.41 20.53 27.13
N GLU A 365 -7.59 20.64 25.82
CA GLU A 365 -8.82 21.15 25.21
C GLU A 365 -10.02 20.24 25.49
N SER A 366 -9.82 18.92 25.40
CA SER A 366 -10.84 17.92 25.73
C SER A 366 -11.24 17.97 27.20
N GLN A 367 -10.28 18.11 28.13
CA GLN A 367 -10.55 18.26 29.56
C GLN A 367 -11.30 19.57 29.87
N ALA A 368 -10.94 20.67 29.18
CA ALA A 368 -11.61 21.95 29.33
C ALA A 368 -13.05 21.94 28.82
N ALA A 369 -13.30 21.31 27.67
CA ALA A 369 -14.65 21.10 27.15
C ALA A 369 -15.47 20.15 28.05
N HIS A 370 -14.84 19.10 28.61
CA HIS A 370 -15.49 18.17 29.52
C HIS A 370 -16.08 18.88 30.75
N ARG A 371 -15.36 19.84 31.34
CA ARG A 371 -15.80 20.61 32.53
C ARG A 371 -17.05 21.45 32.29
N GLN A 372 -17.39 21.73 31.03
CA GLN A 372 -18.51 22.60 30.67
C GLN A 372 -19.82 21.85 30.43
N TRP A 373 -19.80 20.51 30.44
CA TRP A 373 -21.04 19.72 30.40
C TRP A 373 -21.80 19.84 31.70
N THR A 374 -23.07 20.24 31.61
CA THR A 374 -23.95 20.35 32.78
C THR A 374 -24.43 18.99 33.26
N ASP A 375 -24.74 18.86 34.56
CA ASP A 375 -25.27 17.63 35.14
C ASP A 375 -26.60 17.20 34.48
N GLU A 376 -27.42 18.15 34.04
CA GLU A 376 -28.66 17.88 33.29
C GLU A 376 -28.40 17.24 31.91
N GLN A 377 -27.36 17.71 31.21
CA GLN A 377 -26.94 17.10 29.94
C GLN A 377 -26.36 15.71 30.15
N LYS A 378 -25.53 15.53 31.17
CA LYS A 378 -24.93 14.23 31.52
C LYS A 378 -26.00 13.19 31.92
N ALA A 379 -27.04 13.62 32.62
CA ALA A 379 -28.17 12.77 33.01
C ALA A 379 -29.11 12.38 31.86
N SER A 380 -29.05 13.06 30.71
CA SER A 380 -29.90 12.78 29.53
C SER A 380 -29.14 12.22 28.33
N CYS A 381 -27.82 12.38 28.31
CA CYS A 381 -26.94 11.95 27.24
C CYS A 381 -26.02 10.82 27.69
N GLY A 382 -25.41 10.15 26.72
CA GLY A 382 -24.47 9.07 26.92
C GLY A 382 -23.16 9.30 26.20
N VAL A 383 -22.29 8.30 26.35
CA VAL A 383 -20.96 8.25 25.75
C VAL A 383 -20.82 7.03 24.85
N VAL A 384 -20.14 7.18 23.73
CA VAL A 384 -19.77 6.08 22.84
C VAL A 384 -18.25 5.98 22.75
N ALA A 385 -17.72 4.81 23.06
CA ALA A 385 -16.34 4.46 22.79
C ALA A 385 -16.28 3.63 21.50
N CYS A 386 -15.44 4.05 20.55
CA CYS A 386 -15.25 3.34 19.30
C CYS A 386 -13.80 3.23 18.87
N LEU A 387 -13.53 2.38 17.89
CA LEU A 387 -12.19 2.17 17.35
C LEU A 387 -12.09 2.84 15.98
N HIS A 388 -11.25 3.85 15.85
CA HIS A 388 -10.99 4.49 14.56
C HIS A 388 -9.50 4.40 14.25
N ASN A 389 -9.13 3.82 13.10
CA ASN A 389 -7.74 3.64 12.67
C ASN A 389 -6.81 2.94 13.70
N GLY A 390 -7.37 2.15 14.62
CA GLY A 390 -6.60 1.47 15.68
C GLY A 390 -6.53 2.21 17.02
N GLU A 391 -7.12 3.40 17.08
CA GLU A 391 -7.12 4.26 18.27
C GLU A 391 -8.50 4.33 18.90
N LEU A 392 -8.52 4.50 20.22
CA LEU A 392 -9.74 4.66 20.99
C LEU A 392 -10.31 6.07 20.79
N CYS A 393 -11.49 6.16 20.17
CA CYS A 393 -12.21 7.42 20.01
C CYS A 393 -13.42 7.47 20.94
N ILE A 394 -13.51 8.54 21.73
CA ILE A 394 -14.58 8.74 22.69
C ILE A 394 -15.46 9.91 22.23
N VAL A 395 -16.74 9.64 22.02
CA VAL A 395 -17.74 10.65 21.66
C VAL A 395 -18.72 10.83 22.82
N ARG A 396 -18.80 12.04 23.36
CA ARG A 396 -19.65 12.41 24.50
C ARG A 396 -20.88 13.19 24.04
N GLY A 397 -21.89 13.30 24.90
CA GLY A 397 -23.06 14.15 24.64
C GLY A 397 -24.06 13.55 23.64
N ILE A 398 -24.23 12.23 23.64
CA ILE A 398 -25.12 11.55 22.69
C ILE A 398 -26.48 11.29 23.33
N GLN A 399 -27.55 11.81 22.74
CA GLN A 399 -28.92 11.56 23.18
C GLN A 399 -29.58 10.47 22.34
N LYS A 400 -30.27 9.50 22.99
CA LYS A 400 -31.09 8.50 22.28
C LYS A 400 -32.40 9.14 21.84
N LYS A 401 -32.74 9.06 20.55
CA LYS A 401 -34.03 9.49 20.04
C LYS A 401 -35.10 8.47 20.43
N VAL A 402 -36.09 8.89 21.21
CA VAL A 402 -37.23 8.03 21.53
C VAL A 402 -38.07 7.89 20.26
N LYS A 403 -38.26 6.66 19.77
CA LYS A 403 -39.20 6.37 18.68
C LYS A 403 -40.63 6.54 19.20
N THR A 404 -41.14 7.76 19.19
CA THR A 404 -42.58 8.00 19.35
C THR A 404 -43.27 7.68 18.04
N THR A 405 -43.92 6.52 17.96
CA THR A 405 -44.92 6.25 16.93
C THR A 405 -46.09 7.21 17.11
N GLY A 406 -46.32 8.08 16.12
CA GLY A 406 -47.57 8.81 15.95
C GLY A 406 -47.49 10.33 16.16
N GLU A 407 -47.63 11.04 15.05
CA GLU A 407 -48.19 12.39 14.90
C GLU A 407 -47.64 13.51 15.79
N ALA A 408 -46.61 14.20 15.29
CA ALA A 408 -46.43 15.65 15.45
C ALA A 408 -45.43 16.17 14.40
N ASP A 409 -45.86 16.15 13.14
CA ASP A 409 -45.30 17.08 12.15
C ASP A 409 -45.83 18.49 12.45
N ALA A 410 -44.96 19.48 12.22
CA ALA A 410 -45.20 20.93 12.31
C ALA A 410 -44.98 21.61 13.68
N ALA A 411 -43.75 21.58 14.22
CA ALA A 411 -43.27 22.65 15.12
C ALA A 411 -41.74 22.78 15.34
N ALA A 412 -40.88 21.93 14.74
CA ALA A 412 -39.44 21.92 15.06
C ALA A 412 -38.52 22.12 13.84
N GLN A 413 -38.91 22.99 12.90
CA GLN A 413 -38.12 23.34 11.71
C GLN A 413 -37.19 24.56 11.89
N ALA A 414 -36.87 24.95 13.13
CA ALA A 414 -36.07 26.15 13.38
C ALA A 414 -35.13 26.00 14.57
N THR A 415 -34.16 25.07 14.50
CA THR A 415 -32.86 25.11 15.20
C THR A 415 -31.98 23.95 14.73
N SER A 416 -31.70 23.88 13.43
CA SER A 416 -30.59 23.06 12.92
C SER A 416 -29.42 24.01 12.73
N ARG A 417 -28.59 24.17 13.77
CA ARG A 417 -27.27 24.79 13.67
C ARG A 417 -26.23 23.72 13.99
N ASP A 418 -25.45 23.46 12.96
CA ASP A 418 -24.15 22.81 12.81
C ASP A 418 -23.50 22.21 14.07
N LEU A 419 -23.16 20.92 13.97
CA LEU A 419 -22.21 20.23 14.85
C LEU A 419 -20.83 20.31 14.19
N HIS A 420 -19.94 21.12 14.77
CA HIS A 420 -18.54 21.22 14.38
C HIS A 420 -17.75 19.97 14.80
N VAL A 421 -17.10 19.33 13.84
CA VAL A 421 -15.89 18.54 14.07
C VAL A 421 -14.74 19.51 13.88
N ILE A 422 -13.93 19.71 14.93
CA ILE A 422 -12.74 20.56 14.85
C ILE A 422 -11.65 19.73 14.17
N ASP A 423 -11.59 19.83 12.84
CA ASP A 423 -10.34 19.70 12.10
C ASP A 423 -9.85 21.15 11.97
N ARG A 424 -8.78 21.54 12.66
CA ARG A 424 -8.26 22.92 12.56
C ARG A 424 -7.65 23.13 11.18
N LYS A 425 -8.50 23.50 10.23
CA LYS A 425 -8.14 24.14 8.98
C LYS A 425 -8.64 25.57 9.04
N GLU A 426 -7.79 26.50 8.59
CA GLU A 426 -8.22 27.88 8.36
C GLU A 426 -9.52 27.89 7.54
N PRO A 427 -10.56 28.64 7.95
CA PRO A 427 -11.83 28.66 7.24
C PRO A 427 -11.61 29.06 5.78
N ASP A 428 -12.09 28.24 4.85
CA ASP A 428 -11.95 28.55 3.42
C ASP A 428 -12.78 29.80 3.08
N ALA A 429 -12.25 30.68 2.22
CA ALA A 429 -12.95 31.88 1.77
C ALA A 429 -14.35 31.58 1.18
N ALA A 430 -14.60 30.34 0.73
CA ALA A 430 -15.89 29.86 0.24
C ALA A 430 -16.90 29.47 1.34
N GLU A 431 -16.51 29.37 2.62
CA GLU A 431 -17.42 28.94 3.71
C GLU A 431 -18.64 29.87 3.89
N GLY A 432 -18.48 31.16 3.56
CA GLY A 432 -19.56 32.16 3.56
C GLY A 432 -20.50 32.15 2.35
N ILE A 433 -20.25 31.30 1.34
CA ILE A 433 -21.01 31.26 0.07
C ILE A 433 -22.01 30.11 0.07
N SER A 434 -23.29 30.38 -0.19
CA SER A 434 -24.34 29.34 -0.21
C SER A 434 -23.95 28.16 -1.11
N LEU A 435 -24.17 26.92 -0.64
CA LEU A 435 -23.83 25.70 -1.39
C LEU A 435 -24.35 25.69 -2.84
N PRO A 436 -25.60 26.07 -3.14
CA PRO A 436 -26.07 26.12 -4.52
C PRO A 436 -25.25 27.08 -5.40
N LEU A 437 -24.92 28.28 -4.90
CA LEU A 437 -24.09 29.23 -5.63
C LEU A 437 -22.67 28.72 -5.83
N LEU A 438 -22.09 28.10 -4.79
CA LEU A 438 -20.76 27.50 -4.83
C LEU A 438 -20.67 26.38 -5.88
N THR A 439 -21.63 25.46 -5.90
CA THR A 439 -21.67 24.36 -6.87
C THR A 439 -21.81 24.90 -8.30
N LYS A 440 -22.68 25.90 -8.53
CA LYS A 440 -22.83 26.54 -9.85
C LYS A 440 -21.52 27.17 -10.33
N MET A 441 -20.87 27.95 -9.46
CA MET A 441 -19.68 28.71 -9.84
C MET A 441 -18.43 27.83 -9.98
N SER A 442 -18.25 26.82 -9.13
CA SER A 442 -17.18 25.83 -9.31
C SER A 442 -17.39 24.93 -10.54
N SER A 443 -18.64 24.69 -10.94
CA SER A 443 -18.96 24.02 -12.22
C SER A 443 -18.56 24.88 -13.42
N GLU A 444 -18.85 26.19 -13.39
CA GLU A 444 -18.41 27.14 -14.43
C GLU A 444 -16.88 27.21 -14.51
N ARG A 445 -16.21 27.32 -13.36
CA ARG A 445 -14.73 27.31 -13.26
C ARG A 445 -14.15 26.04 -13.86
N THR A 446 -14.71 24.87 -13.51
CA THR A 446 -14.30 23.57 -14.05
C THR A 446 -14.43 23.55 -15.57
N LEU A 447 -15.58 23.94 -16.13
CA LEU A 447 -15.78 23.99 -17.60
C LEU A 447 -14.79 24.91 -18.30
N ALA A 448 -14.48 26.07 -17.70
CA ALA A 448 -13.50 27.00 -18.24
C ALA A 448 -12.09 26.41 -18.24
N VAL A 449 -11.67 25.70 -17.18
CA VAL A 449 -10.38 24.99 -17.14
C VAL A 449 -10.33 23.87 -18.18
N GLN A 450 -11.40 23.09 -18.34
CA GLN A 450 -11.50 22.07 -19.38
C GLN A 450 -11.29 22.70 -20.77
N ALA A 451 -11.96 23.82 -21.06
CA ALA A 451 -11.83 24.52 -22.34
C ALA A 451 -10.42 25.12 -22.56
N ALA A 452 -9.79 25.66 -21.51
CA ALA A 452 -8.42 26.16 -21.57
C ALA A 452 -7.39 25.05 -21.83
N LEU A 453 -7.58 23.87 -21.23
CA LEU A 453 -6.73 22.70 -21.47
C LEU A 453 -6.85 22.16 -22.90
N VAL A 454 -8.05 22.21 -23.49
CA VAL A 454 -8.26 21.84 -24.90
C VAL A 454 -7.43 22.74 -25.83
N GLN A 455 -7.29 24.03 -25.50
CA GLN A 455 -6.43 24.95 -26.26
C GLN A 455 -4.92 24.73 -26.02
N GLN A 456 -4.54 23.94 -25.01
CA GLN A 456 -3.16 23.64 -24.63
C GLN A 456 -2.88 22.12 -24.65
N PRO A 457 -2.96 21.45 -25.83
CA PRO A 457 -2.96 19.98 -25.91
C PRO A 457 -1.68 19.33 -25.38
N GLN A 458 -0.52 19.99 -25.50
CA GLN A 458 0.73 19.48 -24.95
C GLN A 458 0.69 19.39 -23.41
N LYS A 459 0.11 20.38 -22.73
CA LYS A 459 -0.04 20.37 -21.27
C LYS A 459 -1.05 19.32 -20.82
N ALA A 460 -2.17 19.18 -21.54
CA ALA A 460 -3.16 18.14 -21.28
C ALA A 460 -2.55 16.71 -21.38
N VAL A 461 -1.72 16.46 -22.40
CA VAL A 461 -1.02 15.18 -22.54
C VAL A 461 0.02 14.98 -21.43
N ALA A 462 0.81 16.01 -21.10
CA ALA A 462 1.79 15.93 -20.02
C ALA A 462 1.14 15.59 -18.68
N LEU A 463 -0.02 16.19 -18.37
CA LEU A 463 -0.80 15.90 -17.16
C LEU A 463 -1.28 14.44 -17.12
N MET A 464 -1.74 13.89 -18.25
CA MET A 464 -2.15 12.49 -18.35
C MET A 464 -0.98 11.53 -18.14
N VAL A 465 0.18 11.81 -18.75
CA VAL A 465 1.39 11.00 -18.60
C VAL A 465 1.89 11.04 -17.15
N TRP A 466 1.91 12.22 -16.54
CA TRP A 466 2.24 12.38 -15.13
C TRP A 466 1.33 11.49 -14.25
N ARG A 467 0.01 11.49 -14.50
CA ARG A 467 -0.92 10.64 -13.74
C ARG A 467 -0.66 9.14 -13.95
N LEU A 468 -0.41 8.71 -15.20
CA LEU A 468 -0.04 7.33 -15.51
C LEU A 468 1.21 6.89 -14.73
N CYS A 469 2.24 7.75 -14.74
CA CYS A 469 3.49 7.50 -14.04
C CYS A 469 3.27 7.38 -12.52
N SER A 470 2.53 8.30 -11.91
CA SER A 470 2.22 8.26 -10.47
C SER A 470 1.37 7.04 -10.07
N CYS A 471 0.60 6.44 -10.98
CA CYS A 471 -0.15 5.21 -10.67
C CYS A 471 0.70 3.94 -10.84
N VAL A 472 1.66 3.94 -11.76
CA VAL A 472 2.44 2.74 -12.12
C VAL A 472 3.73 2.65 -11.31
N PHE A 473 4.39 3.78 -11.07
CA PHE A 473 5.70 3.82 -10.41
C PHE A 473 5.63 4.14 -8.92
N GLU A 474 4.53 4.73 -8.47
CA GLU A 474 4.30 5.10 -7.07
C GLU A 474 3.00 4.40 -6.64
N TYR A 475 3.05 3.56 -5.61
CA TYR A 475 1.88 2.80 -5.17
C TYR A 475 0.85 3.76 -4.54
N CYS A 476 -0.01 4.38 -5.34
CA CYS A 476 -0.91 5.44 -4.88
C CYS A 476 -2.39 5.07 -5.10
N LEU A 477 -3.01 4.53 -4.04
CA LEU A 477 -4.45 4.20 -3.99
C LEU A 477 -5.26 5.17 -3.11
N THR A 478 -4.62 6.17 -2.50
CA THR A 478 -5.20 6.86 -1.31
C THR A 478 -5.28 8.39 -1.38
N THR A 479 -4.69 9.08 -2.36
CA THR A 479 -4.85 10.54 -2.49
C THR A 479 -5.97 10.93 -3.47
N ARG A 480 -6.87 11.82 -3.02
CA ARG A 480 -7.85 12.52 -3.88
C ARG A 480 -7.06 13.44 -4.80
N HIS A 481 -6.87 13.03 -6.06
CA HIS A 481 -6.19 13.82 -7.07
C HIS A 481 -7.23 14.41 -8.05
N PRO A 482 -7.05 15.64 -8.57
CA PRO A 482 -7.94 16.20 -9.60
C PRO A 482 -8.03 15.37 -10.88
N PHE A 483 -7.12 14.40 -11.04
CA PHE A 483 -7.09 13.44 -12.15
C PHE A 483 -7.20 12.02 -11.58
N VAL A 484 -8.36 11.41 -11.70
CA VAL A 484 -8.60 10.01 -11.35
C VAL A 484 -8.64 9.20 -12.65
N MET A 485 -7.95 8.05 -12.72
CA MET A 485 -8.14 7.10 -13.84
C MET A 485 -9.43 6.30 -13.67
N ARG A 486 -10.54 7.03 -13.77
CA ARG A 486 -11.90 6.56 -13.87
C ARG A 486 -12.62 7.58 -14.76
N MET A 487 -13.15 7.14 -15.89
CA MET A 487 -13.77 8.05 -16.86
C MET A 487 -15.25 8.26 -16.49
N ASP A 488 -15.51 9.17 -15.57
CA ASP A 488 -16.85 9.67 -15.26
C ASP A 488 -17.03 11.02 -15.97
N VAL A 489 -17.91 11.06 -16.97
CA VAL A 489 -18.12 12.26 -17.80
C VAL A 489 -19.32 13.04 -17.27
N HIS A 490 -19.05 14.19 -16.62
CA HIS A 490 -20.08 15.00 -15.96
C HIS A 490 -20.65 16.15 -16.81
N HIS A 491 -20.37 16.21 -18.11
CA HIS A 491 -20.80 17.32 -18.98
C HIS A 491 -22.29 17.66 -18.88
N SER A 492 -23.18 16.68 -18.72
CA SER A 492 -24.62 16.95 -18.57
C SER A 492 -24.98 17.65 -17.26
N GLY A 493 -24.30 17.30 -16.16
CA GLY A 493 -24.49 17.92 -14.85
C GLY A 493 -23.81 19.28 -14.75
N LEU A 494 -22.58 19.39 -15.25
CA LEU A 494 -21.85 20.66 -15.27
C LEU A 494 -22.61 21.74 -16.07
N VAL A 495 -23.15 21.39 -17.24
CA VAL A 495 -23.91 22.33 -18.08
C VAL A 495 -25.29 22.66 -17.51
N SER A 496 -25.94 21.74 -16.79
CA SER A 496 -27.23 22.04 -16.15
C SER A 496 -27.06 22.99 -14.97
N GLU A 497 -25.93 22.94 -14.28
CA GLU A 497 -25.63 23.79 -13.12
C GLU A 497 -24.92 25.09 -13.49
N ALA A 498 -24.10 25.11 -14.55
CA ALA A 498 -23.39 26.28 -15.02
C ALA A 498 -24.34 27.46 -15.32
N PRO A 499 -24.09 28.67 -14.77
CA PRO A 499 -24.95 29.83 -14.99
C PRO A 499 -25.14 30.20 -16.47
N THR A 500 -24.12 30.00 -17.30
CA THR A 500 -24.19 30.26 -18.75
C THR A 500 -24.71 29.05 -19.55
N GLY A 501 -24.76 27.88 -18.93
CA GLY A 501 -25.30 26.65 -19.50
C GLY A 501 -24.74 26.33 -20.89
N LYS A 502 -25.64 26.11 -21.85
CA LYS A 502 -25.28 25.77 -23.25
C LYS A 502 -24.84 26.98 -24.08
N ASP A 503 -25.14 28.18 -23.61
CA ASP A 503 -24.82 29.43 -24.32
C ASP A 503 -23.44 29.96 -23.93
N GLY A 504 -22.79 29.38 -22.90
CA GLY A 504 -21.45 29.71 -22.47
C GLY A 504 -20.35 29.40 -23.48
N LEU A 505 -19.35 30.28 -23.57
CA LEU A 505 -18.22 30.16 -24.48
C LEU A 505 -17.41 28.86 -24.26
N ALA A 506 -17.23 28.47 -22.99
CA ALA A 506 -16.53 27.24 -22.63
C ALA A 506 -17.24 26.00 -23.20
N TRP A 507 -18.56 25.90 -23.03
CA TRP A 507 -19.34 24.79 -23.58
C TRP A 507 -19.33 24.75 -25.10
N GLN A 508 -19.50 25.90 -25.76
CA GLN A 508 -19.46 25.98 -27.23
C GLN A 508 -18.10 25.56 -27.78
N THR A 509 -17.02 25.99 -27.13
CA THR A 509 -15.65 25.60 -27.51
C THR A 509 -15.44 24.10 -27.35
N LEU A 510 -15.86 23.52 -26.21
CA LEU A 510 -15.77 22.08 -25.96
C LEU A 510 -16.57 21.25 -26.98
N MET A 511 -17.80 21.67 -27.29
CA MET A 511 -18.65 20.95 -28.24
C MET A 511 -18.19 21.11 -29.70
N GLN A 512 -17.66 22.27 -30.07
CA GLN A 512 -17.05 22.48 -31.37
C GLN A 512 -15.86 21.55 -31.56
N GLU A 513 -14.97 21.46 -30.57
CA GLU A 513 -13.81 20.58 -30.65
C GLU A 513 -14.21 19.10 -30.62
N LYS A 514 -15.18 18.73 -29.79
CA LYS A 514 -15.76 17.39 -29.77
C LYS A 514 -16.26 16.98 -31.16
N ASN A 515 -17.07 17.83 -31.81
CA ASN A 515 -17.63 17.53 -33.12
C ASN A 515 -16.52 17.40 -34.18
N ARG A 516 -15.48 18.25 -34.11
CA ARG A 516 -14.30 18.17 -34.98
C ARG A 516 -13.60 16.83 -34.82
N LEU A 517 -13.34 16.41 -33.58
CA LEU A 517 -12.64 15.16 -33.26
C LEU A 517 -13.49 13.92 -33.57
N GLU A 518 -14.80 13.95 -33.30
CA GLU A 518 -15.71 12.87 -33.68
C GLU A 518 -15.72 12.63 -35.19
N GLY A 519 -15.58 13.69 -36.00
CA GLY A 519 -15.45 13.59 -37.46
C GLY A 519 -14.16 12.91 -37.95
N LEU A 520 -13.14 12.76 -37.09
CA LEU A 520 -11.88 12.07 -37.42
C LEU A 520 -11.92 10.58 -37.06
N LEU A 521 -12.94 10.12 -36.34
CA LEU A 521 -13.02 8.74 -35.87
C LEU A 521 -13.43 7.78 -37.01
N PRO A 522 -12.78 6.60 -37.15
CA PRO A 522 -13.08 5.64 -38.20
C PRO A 522 -14.49 5.06 -38.07
N GLN A 523 -15.12 4.64 -39.18
CA GLN A 523 -16.42 3.95 -39.10
C GLN A 523 -16.32 2.68 -38.25
N GLY A 524 -17.30 2.46 -37.38
CA GLY A 524 -17.35 1.28 -36.52
C GLY A 524 -16.50 1.36 -35.24
N TRP A 525 -15.82 2.48 -34.97
CA TRP A 525 -14.94 2.67 -33.81
C TRP A 525 -15.58 2.31 -32.45
N LYS A 526 -16.90 2.49 -32.32
CA LYS A 526 -17.65 2.16 -31.10
C LYS A 526 -17.71 0.66 -30.78
N LYS A 527 -17.45 -0.21 -31.77
CA LYS A 527 -17.59 -1.68 -31.64
C LYS A 527 -16.27 -2.43 -31.75
N ASP A 528 -15.23 -1.80 -32.29
CA ASP A 528 -13.94 -2.41 -32.54
C ASP A 528 -12.80 -1.45 -32.21
N PHE A 529 -12.06 -1.74 -31.14
CA PHE A 529 -10.94 -0.93 -30.69
C PHE A 529 -9.76 -0.98 -31.66
N SER A 530 -9.63 -2.04 -32.48
CA SER A 530 -8.51 -2.19 -33.41
C SER A 530 -8.50 -1.11 -34.50
N THR A 531 -9.65 -0.47 -34.74
CA THR A 531 -9.77 0.69 -35.63
C THR A 531 -8.86 1.85 -35.19
N PHE A 532 -8.57 2.00 -33.90
CA PHE A 532 -7.65 3.03 -33.39
C PHE A 532 -6.19 2.79 -33.78
N PHE A 533 -5.79 1.56 -34.14
CA PHE A 533 -4.44 1.28 -34.65
C PHE A 533 -4.16 1.89 -36.02
N THR A 534 -5.22 2.35 -36.71
CA THR A 534 -5.12 3.00 -38.02
C THR A 534 -5.00 4.53 -37.94
N LEU A 535 -5.17 5.10 -36.74
CA LEU A 535 -5.06 6.54 -36.52
C LEU A 535 -3.60 6.97 -36.45
N ASP A 536 -3.30 8.17 -36.96
CA ASP A 536 -1.98 8.75 -36.83
C ASP A 536 -1.71 9.30 -35.42
N GLY A 537 -0.43 9.49 -35.09
CA GLY A 537 -0.02 9.96 -33.77
C GLY A 537 -0.57 11.34 -33.41
N GLN A 538 -0.80 12.21 -34.39
CA GLN A 538 -1.34 13.56 -34.18
C GLN A 538 -2.82 13.50 -33.78
N THR A 539 -3.61 12.64 -34.43
CA THR A 539 -5.03 12.41 -34.13
C THR A 539 -5.19 11.74 -32.78
N LEU A 540 -4.38 10.72 -32.49
CA LEU A 540 -4.37 10.08 -31.17
C LEU A 540 -4.02 11.06 -30.05
N MET A 541 -3.03 11.93 -30.26
CA MET A 541 -2.65 12.96 -29.31
C MET A 541 -3.78 13.98 -29.08
N ALA A 542 -4.46 14.42 -30.13
CA ALA A 542 -5.58 15.35 -30.03
C ALA A 542 -6.78 14.74 -29.30
N LEU A 543 -7.12 13.48 -29.59
CA LEU A 543 -8.15 12.73 -28.87
C LEU A 543 -7.80 12.54 -27.41
N MET A 544 -6.55 12.16 -27.12
CA MET A 544 -6.07 11.98 -25.75
C MET A 544 -6.11 13.30 -24.98
N ALA A 545 -5.63 14.40 -25.55
CA ALA A 545 -5.67 15.72 -24.93
C ALA A 545 -7.12 16.15 -24.58
N PHE A 546 -8.05 15.96 -25.53
CA PHE A 546 -9.46 16.28 -25.31
C PHE A 546 -10.08 15.42 -24.21
N CYS A 547 -9.85 14.10 -24.23
CA CYS A 547 -10.33 13.20 -23.18
C CYS A 547 -9.75 13.56 -21.81
N THR A 548 -8.46 13.92 -21.73
CA THR A 548 -7.85 14.39 -20.48
C THR A 548 -8.52 15.66 -19.99
N ALA A 549 -8.73 16.64 -20.86
CA ALA A 549 -9.39 17.88 -20.49
C ALA A 549 -10.81 17.63 -19.93
N CYS A 550 -11.61 16.77 -20.58
CA CYS A 550 -12.95 16.38 -20.11
C CYS A 550 -12.96 15.62 -18.77
N SER A 551 -11.82 15.05 -18.36
CA SER A 551 -11.69 14.30 -17.10
C SER A 551 -11.37 15.19 -15.88
N VAL A 552 -11.06 16.47 -16.09
CA VAL A 552 -10.76 17.41 -15.00
C VAL A 552 -12.05 17.76 -14.27
N ASP A 553 -12.04 17.57 -12.94
CA ASP A 553 -13.12 17.95 -12.05
C ASP A 553 -12.61 18.78 -10.87
N GLY A 554 -13.28 19.91 -10.64
CA GLY A 554 -12.97 20.86 -9.58
C GLY A 554 -14.18 21.36 -8.82
N VAL A 555 -15.33 20.70 -8.99
CA VAL A 555 -16.58 21.11 -8.35
C VAL A 555 -16.42 21.01 -6.84
N GLN A 556 -16.70 22.12 -6.16
CA GLN A 556 -16.63 22.20 -4.72
C GLN A 556 -17.96 21.72 -4.12
N THR A 557 -17.82 20.92 -3.07
CA THR A 557 -18.90 20.33 -2.29
C THR A 557 -18.82 20.80 -0.84
N ARG A 558 -19.90 20.66 -0.07
CA ARG A 558 -19.84 20.80 1.39
C ARG A 558 -19.89 19.43 2.01
N GLU A 559 -18.79 19.01 2.60
CA GLU A 559 -18.66 17.77 3.35
C GLU A 559 -18.44 18.15 4.82
N HIS A 560 -19.24 17.59 5.74
CA HIS A 560 -19.09 17.82 7.19
C HIS A 560 -19.12 19.30 7.64
N GLY A 561 -19.88 20.16 6.95
CA GLY A 561 -20.01 21.59 7.32
C GLY A 561 -18.91 22.49 6.74
N HIS A 562 -17.86 21.91 6.15
CA HIS A 562 -16.77 22.63 5.52
C HIS A 562 -16.86 22.56 4.00
N THR A 563 -16.42 23.63 3.35
CA THR A 563 -16.33 23.66 1.89
C THR A 563 -15.07 22.90 1.45
N SER A 564 -15.21 21.91 0.59
CA SER A 564 -14.06 21.21 0.01
C SER A 564 -13.25 22.17 -0.86
N ARG A 565 -11.92 22.12 -0.71
CA ARG A 565 -11.01 22.93 -1.51
C ARG A 565 -11.08 22.50 -2.97
N SER A 566 -11.03 23.47 -3.89
CA SER A 566 -10.93 23.13 -5.30
C SER A 566 -9.55 22.53 -5.58
N ASN A 567 -9.54 21.32 -6.13
CA ASN A 567 -8.31 20.65 -6.55
C ASN A 567 -7.75 21.25 -7.87
N LEU A 568 -8.32 22.34 -8.38
CA LEU A 568 -7.90 22.98 -9.63
C LEU A 568 -6.75 23.98 -9.46
N ASP A 569 -6.48 24.45 -8.24
CA ASP A 569 -5.55 25.57 -7.99
C ASP A 569 -4.18 25.35 -8.65
N GLU A 570 -3.59 24.16 -8.52
CA GLU A 570 -2.29 23.80 -9.12
C GLU A 570 -2.35 23.74 -10.66
N VAL A 571 -3.43 23.19 -11.19
CA VAL A 571 -3.64 23.05 -12.65
C VAL A 571 -3.81 24.43 -13.28
N GLU A 572 -4.62 25.29 -12.67
CA GLU A 572 -4.88 26.66 -13.13
C GLU A 572 -3.59 27.49 -13.17
N THR A 573 -2.78 27.38 -12.12
CA THR A 573 -1.46 28.02 -12.05
C THR A 573 -0.56 27.53 -13.18
N ALA A 574 -0.47 26.20 -13.38
CA ALA A 574 0.39 25.61 -14.41
C ALA A 574 -0.03 25.94 -15.85
N ILE A 575 -1.33 26.13 -16.10
CA ILE A 575 -1.84 26.48 -17.43
C ILE A 575 -1.95 27.99 -17.68
N GLY A 576 -1.66 28.83 -16.68
CA GLY A 576 -1.80 30.28 -16.77
C GLY A 576 -3.26 30.71 -16.93
N PHE A 577 -4.17 30.04 -16.22
CA PHE A 577 -5.61 30.22 -16.34
C PHE A 577 -6.09 31.53 -15.70
N ASN A 578 -7.03 32.19 -16.35
CA ASN A 578 -7.83 33.26 -15.75
C ASN A 578 -9.31 33.06 -16.12
N LEU A 579 -10.19 33.00 -15.10
CA LEU A 579 -11.61 32.74 -15.33
C LEU A 579 -12.29 33.83 -16.18
N ARG A 580 -11.81 35.09 -16.16
CA ARG A 580 -12.39 36.18 -16.97
C ARG A 580 -12.20 36.04 -18.47
N ASP A 581 -11.33 35.16 -18.91
CA ASP A 581 -11.17 34.84 -20.33
C ASP A 581 -12.34 34.00 -20.87
N TRP A 582 -13.10 33.37 -19.96
CA TRP A 582 -14.17 32.43 -20.28
C TRP A 582 -15.54 32.85 -19.75
N TRP A 583 -15.57 33.67 -18.70
CA TRP A 583 -16.78 34.04 -17.98
C TRP A 583 -16.83 35.53 -17.60
N GLN A 584 -18.05 36.09 -17.56
CA GLN A 584 -18.33 37.48 -17.24
C GLN A 584 -19.47 37.57 -16.21
N PRO A 585 -19.30 38.33 -15.11
CA PRO A 585 -20.36 38.51 -14.10
C PRO A 585 -21.47 39.43 -14.63
N THR A 586 -22.69 38.92 -14.70
CA THR A 586 -23.91 39.69 -15.03
C THR A 586 -24.91 39.69 -13.87
N ALA A 587 -25.88 40.61 -13.92
CA ALA A 587 -26.99 40.66 -12.97
C ALA A 587 -27.80 39.35 -12.98
N GLU A 588 -27.91 38.69 -14.13
CA GLU A 588 -28.68 37.46 -14.28
C GLU A 588 -27.91 36.21 -13.81
N ASN A 589 -26.61 36.12 -14.09
CA ASN A 589 -25.85 34.88 -13.90
C ASN A 589 -25.15 34.77 -12.52
N PHE A 590 -24.85 35.88 -11.85
CA PHE A 590 -24.04 35.88 -10.63
C PHE A 590 -24.36 37.04 -9.68
N LEU A 591 -24.32 38.29 -10.15
CA LEU A 591 -24.47 39.46 -9.28
C LEU A 591 -25.88 39.53 -8.65
N GLY A 592 -26.92 39.06 -9.34
CA GLY A 592 -28.27 38.94 -8.77
C GLY A 592 -28.41 37.83 -7.73
N LEU A 593 -27.48 36.86 -7.69
CA LEU A 593 -27.45 35.78 -6.70
C LEU A 593 -26.78 36.20 -5.39
N LEU A 594 -25.97 37.26 -5.41
CA LEU A 594 -25.30 37.81 -4.23
C LEU A 594 -26.26 38.64 -3.35
N SER A 595 -25.92 38.80 -2.07
CA SER A 595 -26.55 39.80 -1.20
C SER A 595 -26.08 41.21 -1.58
N LYS A 596 -26.83 42.23 -1.16
CA LYS A 596 -26.46 43.62 -1.46
C LYS A 596 -25.09 44.01 -0.87
N ASN A 597 -24.76 43.50 0.32
CA ASN A 597 -23.45 43.74 0.94
C ASN A 597 -22.33 43.08 0.13
N GLN A 598 -22.53 41.84 -0.32
CA GLN A 598 -21.56 41.14 -1.16
C GLN A 598 -21.34 41.81 -2.53
N ILE A 599 -22.36 42.44 -3.11
CA ILE A 599 -22.20 43.24 -4.35
C ILE A 599 -21.32 44.48 -4.08
N VAL A 600 -21.50 45.12 -2.92
CA VAL A 600 -20.68 46.28 -2.52
C VAL A 600 -19.24 45.85 -2.24
N GLU A 601 -19.03 44.74 -1.53
CA GLU A 601 -17.70 44.14 -1.28
C GLU A 601 -17.01 43.78 -2.59
N ALA A 602 -17.70 43.13 -3.53
CA ALA A 602 -17.16 42.82 -4.86
C ALA A 602 -16.68 44.06 -5.64
N LEU A 603 -17.42 45.17 -5.55
CA LEU A 603 -17.01 46.44 -6.17
C LEU A 603 -15.79 47.06 -5.47
N GLN A 604 -15.68 46.94 -4.15
CA GLN A 604 -14.52 47.41 -3.38
C GLN A 604 -13.27 46.57 -3.71
N GLU A 605 -13.40 45.25 -3.75
CA GLU A 605 -12.32 44.34 -4.16
C GLU A 605 -11.84 44.61 -5.59
N ALA A 606 -12.74 45.05 -6.48
CA ALA A 606 -12.40 45.46 -7.84
C ALA A 606 -11.75 46.86 -7.92
N GLY A 607 -11.56 47.56 -6.79
CA GLY A 607 -11.00 48.92 -6.72
C GLY A 607 -11.97 50.03 -7.13
N LEU A 608 -13.28 49.77 -7.10
CA LEU A 608 -14.35 50.68 -7.53
C LEU A 608 -15.12 51.29 -6.34
N ASP A 609 -14.39 51.84 -5.37
CA ASP A 609 -14.97 52.34 -4.10
C ASP A 609 -16.08 53.38 -4.29
N SER A 610 -15.93 54.28 -5.26
CA SER A 610 -16.95 55.30 -5.54
C SER A 610 -18.27 54.69 -6.03
N VAL A 611 -18.18 53.61 -6.82
CA VAL A 611 -19.34 52.87 -7.35
C VAL A 611 -19.93 51.99 -6.25
N ALA A 612 -19.11 51.44 -5.35
CA ALA A 612 -19.56 50.67 -4.20
C ALA A 612 -20.45 51.52 -3.25
N VAL A 613 -20.06 52.76 -2.99
CA VAL A 613 -20.87 53.72 -2.19
C VAL A 613 -22.20 54.05 -2.86
N GLU A 614 -22.23 54.10 -4.19
CA GLU A 614 -23.46 54.31 -4.97
C GLU A 614 -24.37 53.07 -4.92
N ALA A 615 -23.80 51.88 -5.17
CA ALA A 615 -24.50 50.60 -5.09
C ALA A 615 -25.13 50.36 -3.69
N ALA A 616 -24.47 50.80 -2.62
CA ALA A 616 -24.98 50.73 -1.26
C ALA A 616 -26.28 51.53 -1.04
N LYS A 617 -26.58 52.52 -1.88
CA LYS A 617 -27.81 53.35 -1.79
C LYS A 617 -28.96 52.81 -2.66
N LEU A 618 -28.68 51.91 -3.59
CA LEU A 618 -29.65 51.35 -4.54
C LEU A 618 -30.39 50.12 -4.00
N LYS A 619 -31.46 49.69 -4.66
CA LYS A 619 -32.09 48.38 -4.40
C LYS A 619 -31.20 47.27 -4.97
N LYS A 620 -31.29 46.05 -4.43
CA LYS A 620 -30.43 44.91 -4.83
C LYS A 620 -30.36 44.70 -6.35
N GLY A 621 -31.51 44.73 -7.05
CA GLY A 621 -31.55 44.54 -8.51
C GLY A 621 -30.82 45.65 -9.28
N ASP A 622 -31.04 46.91 -8.89
CA ASP A 622 -30.39 48.07 -9.51
C ASP A 622 -28.88 48.09 -9.21
N ALA A 623 -28.49 47.68 -8.00
CA ALA A 623 -27.10 47.50 -7.61
C ALA A 623 -26.40 46.40 -8.43
N ALA A 624 -27.09 45.29 -8.72
CA ALA A 624 -26.55 44.22 -9.57
C ALA A 624 -26.32 44.68 -11.03
N ILE A 625 -27.25 45.47 -11.59
CA ILE A 625 -27.11 46.03 -12.94
C ILE A 625 -25.99 47.07 -13.00
N LEU A 626 -25.86 47.91 -11.97
CA LEU A 626 -24.75 48.86 -11.86
C LEU A 626 -23.40 48.14 -11.76
N ALA A 627 -23.34 47.07 -10.95
CA ALA A 627 -22.14 46.27 -10.80
C ALA A 627 -21.76 45.54 -12.10
N GLU A 628 -22.72 45.00 -12.84
CA GLU A 628 -22.49 44.37 -14.16
C GLU A 628 -21.80 45.33 -15.12
N ARG A 629 -22.31 46.55 -15.26
CA ARG A 629 -21.73 47.57 -16.15
C ARG A 629 -20.35 48.04 -15.72
N SER A 630 -20.06 47.99 -14.43
CA SER A 630 -18.80 48.52 -13.89
C SER A 630 -17.71 47.44 -13.84
N LEU A 631 -18.09 46.18 -13.61
CA LEU A 631 -17.18 45.03 -13.56
C LEU A 631 -16.88 44.44 -14.94
N SER A 632 -17.63 44.80 -15.99
CA SER A 632 -17.34 44.37 -17.36
C SER A 632 -15.96 44.81 -17.84
N ASP A 633 -15.50 45.96 -17.36
CA ASP A 633 -14.24 46.59 -17.78
C ASP A 633 -13.05 46.16 -16.89
N THR A 634 -13.29 45.29 -15.89
CA THR A 634 -12.26 44.79 -14.97
C THR A 634 -12.00 43.30 -15.21
N ARG A 635 -10.82 42.81 -14.79
CA ARG A 635 -10.52 41.37 -14.73
C ARG A 635 -10.80 40.76 -13.35
N TRP A 636 -11.68 41.40 -12.56
CA TRP A 636 -11.97 40.96 -11.20
C TRP A 636 -12.71 39.61 -11.17
N VAL A 637 -12.33 38.73 -10.24
CA VAL A 637 -13.00 37.46 -9.95
C VAL A 637 -13.05 37.35 -8.43
N PRO A 638 -14.12 36.82 -7.82
CA PRO A 638 -14.16 36.62 -6.37
C PRO A 638 -12.94 35.82 -5.87
N GLY A 639 -12.37 36.20 -4.73
CA GLY A 639 -11.16 35.56 -4.20
C GLY A 639 -11.27 34.05 -4.00
N TRP A 640 -12.45 33.54 -3.60
CA TRP A 640 -12.73 32.11 -3.45
C TRP A 640 -12.80 31.33 -4.78
N MET A 641 -12.73 32.02 -5.92
CA MET A 641 -12.65 31.44 -7.26
C MET A 641 -11.28 31.62 -7.92
N GLN A 642 -10.30 32.15 -7.18
CA GLN A 642 -8.92 32.31 -7.65
C GLN A 642 -8.02 31.23 -7.02
N PRO A 643 -6.94 30.79 -7.70
CA PRO A 643 -5.91 29.94 -7.08
C PRO A 643 -5.26 30.65 -5.88
N ARG A 644 -5.05 29.92 -4.78
CA ARG A 644 -4.25 30.40 -3.64
C ARG A 644 -2.76 30.32 -3.97
N ASP A 645 -2.24 31.30 -4.70
CA ASP A 645 -0.87 31.84 -4.60
C ASP A 645 -0.60 32.85 -5.72
N THR A 646 -0.87 34.13 -5.46
CA THR A 646 -0.30 35.26 -6.21
C THR A 646 0.17 36.43 -5.33
N GLU A 647 0.15 36.31 -3.99
CA GLU A 647 0.54 37.43 -3.10
C GLU A 647 2.02 37.43 -2.63
N LYS A 648 2.87 36.47 -3.05
CA LYS A 648 4.31 36.47 -2.70
C LYS A 648 5.28 36.88 -3.81
N SER A 649 4.85 37.66 -4.81
CA SER A 649 5.75 38.26 -5.82
C SER A 649 5.62 39.79 -5.86
N GLY A 650 5.75 40.43 -4.70
CA GLY A 650 5.68 41.89 -4.54
C GLY A 650 6.67 42.45 -3.53
N SER A 651 7.93 41.98 -3.54
CA SER A 651 9.03 42.64 -2.84
C SER A 651 10.11 42.97 -3.85
N THR A 652 10.14 44.24 -4.22
CA THR A 652 11.13 44.91 -5.06
C THR A 652 12.53 44.70 -4.49
N THR A 653 13.33 43.82 -5.09
CA THR A 653 14.79 43.85 -4.91
C THR A 653 15.40 44.46 -6.15
N THR A 654 15.87 45.69 -6.00
CA THR A 654 16.62 46.47 -6.97
C THR A 654 17.82 45.68 -7.51
N PRO A 655 18.09 45.67 -8.83
CA PRO A 655 19.32 45.07 -9.36
C PRO A 655 20.47 46.08 -9.24
N GLU A 656 21.54 45.72 -8.53
CA GLU A 656 22.86 46.35 -8.69
C GLU A 656 23.65 45.61 -9.79
N PRO A 657 24.50 46.33 -10.55
CA PRO A 657 25.04 45.83 -11.82
C PRO A 657 26.28 44.95 -11.63
N ASP A 658 26.39 43.97 -12.53
CA ASP A 658 27.57 43.14 -12.73
C ASP A 658 28.83 43.96 -13.04
N ALA A 659 29.93 43.62 -12.38
CA ALA A 659 31.29 43.93 -12.80
C ALA A 659 32.11 42.63 -12.76
N ASP A 660 32.49 42.18 -13.95
CA ASP A 660 33.73 41.51 -14.34
C ASP A 660 34.21 40.28 -13.54
N ASN A 661 34.14 39.10 -14.17
CA ASN A 661 35.37 38.46 -14.66
C ASN A 661 35.09 37.34 -15.68
N GLU A 662 35.55 37.57 -16.91
CA GLU A 662 35.82 36.54 -17.92
C GLU A 662 37.05 35.70 -17.55
N ASP A 663 37.19 34.58 -18.26
CA ASP A 663 38.32 33.65 -18.35
C ASP A 663 38.57 32.66 -17.20
N ASN A 664 38.27 31.37 -17.44
CA ASN A 664 39.18 30.55 -18.25
C ASN A 664 38.61 29.14 -18.55
N THR A 665 38.59 28.82 -19.84
CA THR A 665 38.57 27.48 -20.45
C THR A 665 39.56 26.48 -19.84
N ALA A 666 39.16 25.21 -19.69
CA ALA A 666 39.67 24.06 -20.47
C ALA A 666 39.66 22.70 -19.72
N CYS A 667 39.32 21.67 -20.51
CA CYS A 667 39.77 20.27 -20.47
C CYS A 667 39.14 19.24 -19.51
N ALA A 668 38.32 18.39 -20.15
CA ALA A 668 38.49 16.93 -20.28
C ALA A 668 38.35 16.03 -19.05
N ALA A 669 37.22 15.30 -19.00
CA ALA A 669 37.15 13.83 -19.12
C ALA A 669 35.69 13.40 -19.26
#